data_AF-A0A317V3K8-F1
#
_entry.id   AF-A0A317V3K8-F1
#
_cell.length_a   1.000
_cell.length_b   1.000
_cell.length_c   1.000
_cell.angle_alpha   90.00
_cell.angle_beta   90.00
_cell.angle_gamma   90.00
#
_symmetry.space_group_name_H-M   'P 1'
#
loop_
_entity.id
_entity.type
_entity.pdbx_description
1 polymer ?
#
loop_
_entity_poly.entity_id
_entity_poly.type
_entity_poly.pdbx_seq_one_letter_code
_entity_poly.pdbx_strand_id
1 'polypeptide(L)'
;MTRTNESAVITYHLLKSNLGAGVLLYLSAACIRLLPSPNLSVFSVFAKIFCISVSHQYCWDIVNQLTSVDEDRINKPKRPIPAGRLTVMGAKWRWFISWTISPAICYILLAGEALVLFLLSEALIYICYVWPRLDHWASRNTFPALWTFFSLRLLNNVICETYPQLSAQPKVDVILSLWVLGTIHIQEFHDVDGDRRIKRKTLPVLCSSASSMKMLRGITAGLIAASGLIVVLWGWIQCLGPFDLITVCLVLTGMFHLIGALAVGVRCVFATSVGMDERTNNAVMAHRPALVAHVCFALLVSYVPIYADQLGLGHICEPQKPGRPASEVPSLAYRRPRASRSRGGCTSCKAREKSSSPALASPQPSPTSSSSEVAHEPILSSVSDPVSEVDPISPSENLLSSVSDDLLSPFSPLWIDVEMILGPIQSPDGAYNPHLHNDDDRSLFNHYVHIVSRALSRSTTTESTTNPFLATLLPMAAASETLTSVILGLSGCHWRRIYPQIWDRALARQGKALAQVSNLLRRPNQNRQSFLEACATILLLCLTELFEGTSRVWKWHLKAAGNLLSTAAAATDLHRLASTPEGIFCLQLFHYLDAMSTISRCKPPLLRAVPLGDNSISGIPPPLLEYLGRVNLLAAHRSRRVDDLSEIGFRTAAAHVRAQLDTWRVDYDATSTALVNSDADRATTAFEWAIRLRLHQIVDGYDPHHADVENALSHIMTAVLAIPYGSPVEGSLLFPLVIAGASCRDGMERRMVVKERLMVMENTLGFGHISHARRLLETVWADEGGDGNWARIRYSLFPGVVFV
;
A
#
# COMPACT_ATOMS: atom_id res chain seq x y z
N MET A 1 -11.20 6.33 -11.67
CA MET A 1 -10.16 5.30 -11.98
C MET A 1 -10.66 4.49 -13.17
N THR A 2 -9.85 4.13 -14.17
CA THR A 2 -10.39 3.45 -15.37
C THR A 2 -10.88 2.03 -15.05
N ARG A 3 -11.92 1.55 -15.75
CA ARG A 3 -12.45 0.15 -15.61
C ARG A 3 -11.35 -0.92 -15.80
N THR A 4 -10.32 -0.60 -16.57
CA THR A 4 -9.11 -1.43 -16.75
C THR A 4 -8.29 -1.55 -15.47
N ASN A 5 -8.09 -0.44 -14.73
CA ASN A 5 -7.37 -0.44 -13.46
C ASN A 5 -8.15 -1.20 -12.37
N GLU A 6 -9.47 -1.05 -12.31
CA GLU A 6 -10.31 -1.85 -11.40
C GLU A 6 -10.22 -3.35 -11.70
N SER A 7 -10.28 -3.72 -12.99
CA SER A 7 -10.16 -5.11 -13.42
C SER A 7 -8.79 -5.72 -13.08
N ALA A 8 -7.71 -4.95 -13.23
CA ALA A 8 -6.36 -5.35 -12.83
C ALA A 8 -6.22 -5.50 -11.31
N VAL A 9 -6.80 -4.59 -10.52
CA VAL A 9 -6.83 -4.65 -9.05
C VAL A 9 -7.60 -5.88 -8.56
N ILE A 10 -8.77 -6.19 -9.17
CA ILE A 10 -9.53 -7.41 -8.87
C ILE A 10 -8.71 -8.67 -9.19
N THR A 11 -8.07 -8.74 -10.36
CA THR A 11 -7.22 -9.86 -10.76
C THR A 11 -6.02 -10.03 -9.81
N TYR A 12 -5.36 -8.94 -9.42
CA TYR A 12 -4.29 -8.98 -8.40
C TYR A 12 -4.81 -9.54 -7.07
N HIS A 13 -5.95 -9.05 -6.57
CA HIS A 13 -6.53 -9.53 -5.31
C HIS A 13 -7.04 -10.97 -5.38
N LEU A 14 -7.41 -11.46 -6.57
CA LEU A 14 -7.75 -12.86 -6.81
C LEU A 14 -6.50 -13.76 -6.66
N LEU A 15 -5.42 -13.42 -7.39
CA LEU A 15 -4.18 -14.22 -7.42
C LEU A 15 -3.32 -14.10 -6.15
N LYS A 16 -3.49 -13.03 -5.37
CA LYS A 16 -2.59 -12.69 -4.26
C LYS A 16 -2.41 -13.79 -3.22
N SER A 17 -3.47 -14.53 -2.86
CA SER A 17 -3.37 -15.53 -1.79
C SER A 17 -2.49 -16.73 -2.15
N ASN A 18 -2.43 -17.09 -3.44
CA ASN A 18 -1.74 -18.29 -3.93
C ASN A 18 -0.55 -17.98 -4.84
N LEU A 19 -0.14 -16.70 -4.95
CA LEU A 19 0.95 -16.23 -5.80
C LEU A 19 2.28 -16.97 -5.57
N GLY A 20 2.55 -17.39 -4.33
CA GLY A 20 3.71 -18.21 -3.96
C GLY A 20 3.69 -19.63 -4.53
N ALA A 21 2.50 -20.23 -4.67
CA ALA A 21 2.30 -21.60 -5.15
C ALA A 21 2.01 -21.68 -6.67
N GLY A 22 1.63 -20.57 -7.30
CA GLY A 22 1.50 -20.44 -8.76
C GLY A 22 2.67 -19.66 -9.37
N VAL A 23 2.46 -18.39 -9.72
CA VAL A 23 3.40 -17.59 -10.52
C VAL A 23 4.85 -17.59 -9.98
N LEU A 24 5.05 -17.43 -8.66
CA LEU A 24 6.40 -17.38 -8.10
C LEU A 24 7.13 -18.73 -8.13
N LEU A 25 6.39 -19.86 -8.06
CA LEU A 25 6.95 -21.21 -8.20
C LEU A 25 7.52 -21.42 -9.61
N TYR A 26 6.77 -21.00 -10.64
CA TYR A 26 7.23 -21.04 -12.04
C TYR A 26 8.47 -20.16 -12.23
N LEU A 27 8.42 -18.90 -11.76
CA LEU A 27 9.51 -17.96 -11.95
C LEU A 27 10.79 -18.35 -11.19
N SER A 28 10.71 -18.87 -9.96
CA SER A 28 11.91 -19.27 -9.20
C SER A 28 12.62 -20.47 -9.83
N ALA A 29 11.86 -21.45 -10.29
CA ALA A 29 12.38 -22.62 -10.99
C ALA A 29 12.94 -22.25 -12.38
N ALA A 30 12.29 -21.31 -13.09
CA ALA A 30 12.77 -20.77 -14.35
C ALA A 30 14.11 -20.03 -14.22
N CYS A 31 14.21 -19.11 -13.25
CA CYS A 31 15.42 -18.33 -12.97
C CYS A 31 16.66 -19.22 -12.85
N ILE A 32 16.56 -20.32 -12.11
CA ILE A 32 17.70 -21.22 -11.90
C ILE A 32 17.97 -22.10 -13.13
N ARG A 33 16.94 -22.67 -13.76
CA ARG A 33 17.11 -23.51 -14.95
C ARG A 33 17.68 -22.76 -16.14
N LEU A 34 17.42 -21.45 -16.25
CA LEU A 34 17.88 -20.60 -17.35
C LEU A 34 19.18 -19.85 -17.06
N LEU A 35 19.79 -19.98 -15.87
CA LEU A 35 21.11 -19.39 -15.54
C LEU A 35 22.21 -19.66 -16.59
N PRO A 36 22.30 -20.85 -17.25
CA PRO A 36 23.34 -21.10 -18.25
C PRO A 36 23.10 -20.45 -19.63
N SER A 37 21.99 -19.75 -19.85
CA SER A 37 21.62 -19.26 -21.19
C SER A 37 22.10 -17.82 -21.45
N PRO A 38 22.98 -17.59 -22.45
CA PRO A 38 23.52 -16.26 -22.74
C PRO A 38 22.70 -15.45 -23.76
N ASN A 39 21.53 -15.94 -24.21
CA ASN A 39 20.86 -15.45 -25.42
C ASN A 39 19.61 -14.61 -25.16
N LEU A 40 19.32 -13.66 -26.06
CA LEU A 40 18.13 -12.78 -26.06
C LEU A 40 16.79 -13.53 -25.99
N SER A 41 16.74 -14.80 -26.43
CA SER A 41 15.54 -15.64 -26.36
C SER A 41 15.08 -15.94 -24.92
N VAL A 42 15.93 -15.79 -23.90
CA VAL A 42 15.56 -15.95 -22.49
C VAL A 42 14.39 -15.05 -22.10
N PHE A 43 14.34 -13.81 -22.60
CA PHE A 43 13.23 -12.89 -22.30
C PHE A 43 11.89 -13.40 -22.87
N SER A 44 11.90 -13.98 -24.07
CA SER A 44 10.72 -14.60 -24.68
C SER A 44 10.23 -15.80 -23.86
N VAL A 45 11.16 -16.65 -23.40
CA VAL A 45 10.83 -17.77 -22.51
C VAL A 45 10.21 -17.27 -21.19
N PHE A 46 10.77 -16.25 -20.55
CA PHE A 46 10.16 -15.66 -19.34
C PHE A 46 8.77 -15.05 -19.60
N ALA A 47 8.55 -14.43 -20.76
CA ALA A 47 7.23 -13.93 -21.15
C ALA A 47 6.21 -15.08 -21.28
N LYS A 48 6.58 -16.18 -21.95
CA LYS A 48 5.75 -17.39 -22.02
C LYS A 48 5.47 -17.98 -20.63
N ILE A 49 6.49 -18.09 -19.78
CA ILE A 49 6.36 -18.61 -18.40
C ILE A 49 5.40 -17.73 -17.58
N PHE A 50 5.49 -16.40 -17.70
CA PHE A 50 4.57 -15.48 -17.05
C PHE A 50 3.13 -15.65 -17.54
N CYS A 51 2.90 -15.64 -18.86
CA CYS A 51 1.57 -15.85 -19.44
C CYS A 51 0.94 -17.18 -19.02
N ILE A 52 1.69 -18.28 -19.08
CA ILE A 52 1.21 -19.62 -18.74
C ILE A 52 0.94 -19.75 -17.24
N SER A 53 1.87 -19.29 -16.38
CA SER A 53 1.71 -19.40 -14.93
C SER A 53 0.57 -18.53 -14.38
N VAL A 54 0.36 -17.33 -14.92
CA VAL A 54 -0.78 -16.48 -14.59
C VAL A 54 -2.09 -17.13 -15.04
N SER A 55 -2.16 -17.62 -16.29
CA SER A 55 -3.38 -18.24 -16.84
C SER A 55 -3.76 -19.52 -16.07
N HIS A 56 -2.78 -20.38 -15.80
CA HIS A 56 -2.94 -21.58 -14.97
C HIS A 56 -3.43 -21.23 -13.57
N GLN A 57 -2.72 -20.36 -12.84
CA GLN A 57 -3.11 -19.98 -11.47
C GLN A 57 -4.50 -19.32 -11.41
N TYR A 58 -4.85 -18.47 -12.39
CA TYR A 58 -6.15 -17.81 -12.43
C TYR A 58 -7.30 -18.81 -12.56
N CYS A 59 -7.14 -19.86 -13.37
CA CYS A 59 -8.14 -20.91 -13.57
C CYS A 59 -8.45 -21.68 -12.28
N TRP A 60 -7.47 -21.85 -11.39
CA TRP A 60 -7.70 -22.40 -10.04
C TRP A 60 -8.30 -21.34 -9.09
N ASP A 61 -7.69 -20.16 -9.00
CA ASP A 61 -8.05 -19.15 -7.99
C ASP A 61 -9.47 -18.61 -8.13
N ILE A 62 -10.00 -18.49 -9.36
CA ILE A 62 -11.39 -18.05 -9.58
C ILE A 62 -12.39 -19.09 -9.07
N VAL A 63 -12.16 -20.38 -9.33
CA VAL A 63 -13.07 -21.47 -8.93
C VAL A 63 -13.00 -21.74 -7.44
N ASN A 64 -11.78 -21.71 -6.89
CA ASN A 64 -11.52 -21.80 -5.45
C ASN A 64 -12.41 -20.79 -4.72
N GLN A 65 -12.25 -19.48 -5.01
CA GLN A 65 -13.00 -18.41 -4.33
C GLN A 65 -14.51 -18.39 -4.63
N LEU A 66 -14.91 -18.81 -5.83
CA LEU A 66 -16.33 -18.91 -6.20
C LEU A 66 -17.06 -20.03 -5.44
N THR A 67 -16.34 -21.10 -5.06
CA THR A 67 -16.91 -22.26 -4.35
C THR A 67 -16.69 -22.21 -2.82
N SER A 68 -15.82 -21.32 -2.34
CA SER A 68 -15.49 -21.07 -0.92
C SER A 68 -16.07 -19.79 -0.33
N VAL A 69 -17.09 -19.17 -0.93
CA VAL A 69 -17.57 -17.82 -0.51
C VAL A 69 -17.87 -17.71 0.99
N ASP A 70 -18.60 -18.66 1.58
CA ASP A 70 -18.99 -18.59 2.99
C ASP A 70 -17.84 -18.92 3.95
N GLU A 71 -16.89 -19.76 3.51
CA GLU A 71 -15.62 -19.96 4.20
C GLU A 71 -14.79 -18.67 4.21
N ASP A 72 -14.62 -18.07 3.03
CA ASP A 72 -13.77 -16.90 2.87
C ASP A 72 -14.36 -15.66 3.56
N ARG A 73 -15.68 -15.60 3.82
CA ARG A 73 -16.26 -14.58 4.70
C ARG A 73 -15.72 -14.66 6.13
N ILE A 74 -15.40 -15.85 6.63
CA ILE A 74 -14.87 -16.06 7.99
C ILE A 74 -13.34 -15.99 7.95
N ASN A 75 -12.71 -16.85 7.15
CA ASN A 75 -11.27 -17.06 7.17
C ASN A 75 -10.49 -15.98 6.38
N LYS A 76 -11.05 -15.50 5.26
CA LYS A 76 -10.30 -14.70 4.27
C LYS A 76 -11.10 -13.47 3.78
N PRO A 77 -11.71 -12.65 4.67
CA PRO A 77 -12.71 -11.62 4.31
C PRO A 77 -12.19 -10.50 3.40
N LYS A 78 -10.88 -10.44 3.17
CA LYS A 78 -10.22 -9.48 2.27
C LYS A 78 -10.22 -9.92 0.79
N ARG A 79 -10.59 -11.17 0.48
CA ARG A 79 -10.70 -11.71 -0.88
C ARG A 79 -11.77 -10.95 -1.70
N PRO A 80 -11.63 -10.85 -3.04
CA PRO A 80 -12.55 -10.12 -3.91
C PRO A 80 -14.05 -10.33 -3.65
N ILE A 81 -14.51 -11.58 -3.50
CA ILE A 81 -15.94 -11.88 -3.35
C ILE A 81 -16.46 -11.52 -1.94
N PRO A 82 -15.87 -12.00 -0.82
CA PRO A 82 -16.29 -11.58 0.53
C PRO A 82 -16.18 -10.07 0.78
N ALA A 83 -15.17 -9.40 0.20
CA ALA A 83 -14.96 -7.97 0.36
C ALA A 83 -15.88 -7.10 -0.53
N GLY A 84 -16.84 -7.69 -1.25
CA GLY A 84 -17.77 -6.98 -2.14
C GLY A 84 -17.14 -6.40 -3.41
N ARG A 85 -15.86 -6.68 -3.70
CA ARG A 85 -15.15 -6.16 -4.89
C ARG A 85 -15.45 -6.94 -6.17
N LEU A 86 -16.00 -8.14 -6.06
CA LEU A 86 -16.37 -8.99 -7.19
C LEU A 86 -17.69 -9.70 -6.88
N THR A 87 -18.71 -9.48 -7.69
CA THR A 87 -20.00 -10.18 -7.54
C THR A 87 -19.86 -11.66 -7.93
N VAL A 88 -20.69 -12.53 -7.34
CA VAL A 88 -20.73 -13.97 -7.69
C VAL A 88 -21.00 -14.17 -9.19
N MET A 89 -21.87 -13.35 -9.79
CA MET A 89 -22.13 -13.39 -11.24
C MET A 89 -20.90 -12.97 -12.05
N GLY A 90 -20.20 -11.90 -11.65
CA GLY A 90 -18.95 -11.49 -12.28
C GLY A 90 -17.83 -12.53 -12.15
N ALA A 91 -17.79 -13.26 -11.04
CA ALA A 91 -16.87 -14.38 -10.84
C ALA A 91 -17.20 -15.58 -11.75
N LYS A 92 -18.48 -15.93 -11.94
CA LYS A 92 -18.92 -16.96 -12.91
C LYS A 92 -18.51 -16.62 -14.34
N TRP A 93 -18.73 -15.37 -14.79
CA TRP A 93 -18.28 -14.91 -16.10
C TRP A 93 -16.77 -14.96 -16.26
N ARG A 94 -16.02 -14.47 -15.26
CA ARG A 94 -14.55 -14.55 -15.25
C ARG A 94 -14.05 -15.99 -15.31
N TRP A 95 -14.71 -16.92 -14.62
CA TRP A 95 -14.39 -18.35 -14.67
C TRP A 95 -14.59 -18.90 -16.08
N PHE A 96 -15.79 -18.77 -16.65
CA PHE A 96 -16.11 -19.23 -18.01
C PHE A 96 -15.13 -18.70 -19.07
N ILE A 97 -14.84 -17.39 -19.02
CA ILE A 97 -13.88 -16.75 -19.92
C ILE A 97 -12.48 -17.33 -19.71
N SER A 98 -12.00 -17.45 -18.47
CA SER A 98 -10.64 -17.94 -18.19
C SER A 98 -10.42 -19.40 -18.60
N TRP A 99 -11.39 -20.29 -18.39
CA TRP A 99 -11.30 -21.71 -18.77
C TRP A 99 -11.48 -21.93 -20.28
N THR A 100 -12.06 -20.96 -21.00
CA THR A 100 -12.10 -21.01 -22.47
C THR A 100 -10.79 -20.46 -23.07
N ILE A 101 -10.28 -19.35 -22.54
CA ILE A 101 -9.13 -18.64 -23.13
C ILE A 101 -7.79 -19.23 -22.70
N SER A 102 -7.63 -19.73 -21.46
CA SER A 102 -6.33 -20.19 -20.95
C SER A 102 -5.79 -21.43 -21.66
N PRO A 103 -6.60 -22.46 -21.99
CA PRO A 103 -6.15 -23.57 -22.82
C PRO A 103 -5.75 -23.10 -24.24
N ALA A 104 -6.47 -22.14 -24.83
CA ALA A 104 -6.12 -21.56 -26.12
C ALA A 104 -4.78 -20.81 -26.07
N ILE A 105 -4.53 -20.00 -25.03
CA ILE A 105 -3.22 -19.37 -24.78
C ILE A 105 -2.13 -20.45 -24.64
N CYS A 106 -2.40 -21.53 -23.90
CA CYS A 106 -1.45 -22.62 -23.74
C CYS A 106 -1.08 -23.29 -25.07
N TYR A 107 -2.08 -23.63 -25.89
CA TYR A 107 -1.88 -24.21 -27.21
C TYR A 107 -1.09 -23.30 -28.16
N ILE A 108 -1.47 -22.01 -28.24
CA ILE A 108 -0.80 -21.01 -29.09
C ILE A 108 0.67 -20.82 -28.69
N LEU A 109 0.98 -20.90 -27.39
CA LEU A 109 2.34 -20.67 -26.89
C LEU A 109 3.22 -21.92 -26.87
N LEU A 110 2.67 -23.14 -26.72
CA LEU A 110 3.43 -24.35 -26.35
C LEU A 110 3.03 -25.65 -27.11
N ALA A 111 2.14 -25.56 -28.09
CA ALA A 111 1.61 -26.71 -28.85
C ALA A 111 0.86 -27.77 -27.99
N GLY A 112 0.60 -28.95 -28.59
CA GLY A 112 -0.41 -29.91 -28.13
C GLY A 112 -0.14 -30.62 -26.80
N GLU A 113 1.11 -31.00 -26.50
CA GLU A 113 1.43 -31.74 -25.27
C GLU A 113 1.19 -30.89 -24.01
N ALA A 114 1.51 -29.59 -24.08
CA ALA A 114 1.24 -28.65 -23.00
C ALA A 114 -0.27 -28.43 -22.81
N LEU A 115 -1.04 -28.36 -23.91
CA LEU A 115 -2.51 -28.29 -23.86
C LEU A 115 -3.11 -29.50 -23.10
N VAL A 116 -2.63 -30.73 -23.37
CA VAL A 116 -3.11 -31.93 -22.65
C VAL A 116 -2.85 -31.82 -21.15
N LEU A 117 -1.66 -31.38 -20.73
CA LEU A 117 -1.35 -31.17 -19.31
C LEU A 117 -2.21 -30.06 -18.67
N PHE A 118 -2.52 -29.00 -19.42
CA PHE A 118 -3.39 -27.91 -18.95
C PHE A 118 -4.85 -28.38 -18.79
N LEU A 119 -5.38 -29.12 -19.75
CA LEU A 119 -6.74 -29.68 -19.67
C LEU A 119 -6.86 -30.72 -18.54
N LEU A 120 -5.81 -31.51 -18.28
CA LEU A 120 -5.78 -32.41 -17.12
C LEU A 120 -5.76 -31.65 -15.79
N SER A 121 -5.12 -30.47 -15.72
CA SER A 121 -5.16 -29.64 -14.52
C SER A 121 -6.53 -28.95 -14.33
N GLU A 122 -7.20 -28.52 -15.40
CA GLU A 122 -8.59 -28.04 -15.33
C GLU A 122 -9.57 -29.15 -14.91
N ALA A 123 -9.43 -30.36 -15.44
CA ALA A 123 -10.21 -31.52 -15.01
C ALA A 123 -9.99 -31.84 -13.51
N LEU A 124 -8.75 -31.72 -13.02
CA LEU A 124 -8.43 -31.86 -11.60
C LEU A 124 -9.10 -30.74 -10.76
N ILE A 125 -9.05 -29.48 -11.18
CA ILE A 125 -9.78 -28.38 -10.50
C ILE A 125 -11.28 -28.69 -10.48
N TYR A 126 -11.86 -29.12 -11.60
CA TYR A 126 -13.28 -29.44 -11.71
C TYR A 126 -13.71 -30.53 -10.72
N ILE A 127 -12.95 -31.63 -10.67
CA ILE A 127 -13.22 -32.77 -9.77
C ILE A 127 -13.15 -32.35 -8.29
N CYS A 128 -12.16 -31.54 -7.91
CA CYS A 128 -11.95 -31.12 -6.53
C CYS A 128 -12.92 -30.02 -6.06
N TYR A 129 -13.31 -29.09 -6.94
CA TYR A 129 -14.09 -27.90 -6.54
C TYR A 129 -15.54 -27.87 -7.03
N VAL A 130 -15.86 -28.52 -8.15
CA VAL A 130 -17.15 -28.39 -8.83
C VAL A 130 -17.98 -29.67 -8.69
N TRP A 131 -17.52 -30.78 -9.27
CA TRP A 131 -18.23 -32.06 -9.24
C TRP A 131 -17.26 -33.23 -9.42
N PRO A 132 -17.24 -34.24 -8.54
CA PRO A 132 -18.13 -34.46 -7.38
C PRO A 132 -17.81 -33.59 -6.15
N ARG A 133 -16.83 -32.67 -6.24
CA ARG A 133 -16.37 -31.78 -5.15
C ARG A 133 -15.83 -32.57 -3.95
N LEU A 134 -14.63 -33.12 -4.12
CA LEU A 134 -13.94 -33.95 -3.14
C LEU A 134 -13.54 -33.17 -1.86
N ASP A 135 -14.44 -33.11 -0.87
CA ASP A 135 -14.23 -32.39 0.41
C ASP A 135 -13.77 -33.29 1.57
N HIS A 136 -12.53 -33.77 1.49
CA HIS A 136 -11.87 -34.58 2.52
C HIS A 136 -10.43 -34.08 2.76
N TRP A 137 -9.88 -34.25 3.97
CA TRP A 137 -8.50 -33.81 4.26
C TRP A 137 -7.49 -34.39 3.26
N ALA A 138 -7.67 -35.65 2.85
CA ALA A 138 -6.77 -36.29 1.90
C ALA A 138 -6.84 -35.63 0.51
N SER A 139 -8.03 -35.33 -0.03
CA SER A 139 -8.16 -34.65 -1.33
C SER A 139 -7.66 -33.21 -1.27
N ARG A 140 -7.85 -32.52 -0.13
CA ARG A 140 -7.33 -31.17 0.14
C ARG A 140 -5.80 -31.12 0.18
N ASN A 141 -5.13 -32.20 0.57
CA ASN A 141 -3.67 -32.32 0.48
C ASN A 141 -3.18 -32.85 -0.89
N THR A 142 -3.92 -33.78 -1.51
CA THR A 142 -3.56 -34.37 -2.81
C THR A 142 -3.72 -33.38 -3.97
N PHE A 143 -4.73 -32.51 -3.95
CA PHE A 143 -4.92 -31.51 -5.01
C PHE A 143 -3.71 -30.58 -5.16
N PRO A 144 -3.19 -29.91 -4.11
CA PRO A 144 -2.00 -29.04 -4.24
C PRO A 144 -0.72 -29.79 -4.63
N ALA A 145 -0.60 -31.08 -4.28
CA ALA A 145 0.50 -31.93 -4.71
C ALA A 145 0.45 -32.18 -6.23
N LEU A 146 -0.69 -32.65 -6.75
CA LEU A 146 -0.88 -32.87 -8.19
C LEU A 146 -0.81 -31.55 -8.98
N TRP A 147 -1.32 -30.45 -8.42
CA TRP A 147 -1.18 -29.10 -8.96
C TRP A 147 0.28 -28.68 -9.11
N THR A 148 1.12 -29.01 -8.13
CA THR A 148 2.57 -28.75 -8.17
C THR A 148 3.23 -29.57 -9.29
N PHE A 149 2.87 -30.85 -9.43
CA PHE A 149 3.34 -31.70 -10.53
C PHE A 149 2.99 -31.11 -11.92
N PHE A 150 1.72 -30.79 -12.16
CA PHE A 150 1.29 -30.16 -13.42
C PHE A 150 1.99 -28.83 -13.67
N SER A 151 2.17 -28.01 -12.63
CA SER A 151 2.86 -26.72 -12.74
C SER A 151 4.32 -26.86 -13.19
N LEU A 152 5.07 -27.80 -12.58
CA LEU A 152 6.46 -28.07 -12.94
C LEU A 152 6.59 -28.71 -14.34
N ARG A 153 5.62 -29.53 -14.74
CA ARG A 153 5.59 -30.17 -16.06
C ARG A 153 5.22 -29.21 -17.19
N LEU A 154 4.28 -28.29 -16.95
CA LEU A 154 4.00 -27.16 -17.85
C LEU A 154 5.22 -26.24 -17.97
N LEU A 155 5.85 -25.87 -16.85
CA LEU A 155 7.12 -25.10 -16.85
C LEU A 155 8.19 -25.80 -17.69
N ASN A 156 8.33 -27.13 -17.57
CA ASN A 156 9.29 -27.88 -18.37
C ASN A 156 9.03 -27.72 -19.86
N ASN A 157 7.78 -27.82 -20.32
CA ASN A 157 7.46 -27.67 -21.73
C ASN A 157 7.80 -26.27 -22.24
N VAL A 158 7.53 -25.20 -21.46
CA VAL A 158 7.94 -23.82 -21.81
C VAL A 158 9.45 -23.69 -21.98
N ILE A 159 10.24 -24.28 -21.08
CA ILE A 159 11.70 -24.22 -21.17
C ILE A 159 12.21 -25.07 -22.34
N CYS A 160 11.70 -26.30 -22.51
CA CYS A 160 12.17 -27.26 -23.51
C CYS A 160 11.79 -26.91 -24.94
N GLU A 161 10.74 -26.11 -25.16
CA GLU A 161 10.42 -25.59 -26.50
C GLU A 161 11.57 -24.75 -27.09
N THR A 162 12.26 -23.98 -26.26
CA THR A 162 13.42 -23.16 -26.68
C THR A 162 14.77 -23.81 -26.34
N TYR A 163 14.82 -24.61 -25.28
CA TYR A 163 16.02 -25.26 -24.77
C TYR A 163 15.76 -26.74 -24.43
N PRO A 164 15.57 -27.64 -25.42
CA PRO A 164 15.27 -29.05 -25.20
C PRO A 164 16.26 -29.75 -24.26
N GLN A 165 17.53 -29.35 -24.33
CA GLN A 165 18.62 -29.86 -23.50
C GLN A 165 18.39 -29.65 -21.98
N LEU A 166 17.68 -28.60 -21.59
CA LEU A 166 17.41 -28.27 -20.17
C LEU A 166 16.25 -29.10 -19.57
N SER A 167 15.86 -30.21 -20.20
CA SER A 167 14.71 -31.03 -19.77
C SER A 167 14.89 -31.64 -18.38
N ALA A 168 13.88 -31.44 -17.53
CA ALA A 168 13.84 -31.96 -16.17
C ALA A 168 13.12 -33.32 -16.12
N GLN A 169 13.78 -34.29 -15.48
CA GLN A 169 13.27 -35.64 -15.26
C GLN A 169 12.01 -35.63 -14.37
N PRO A 170 10.89 -36.27 -14.78
CA PRO A 170 9.62 -36.24 -14.03
C PRO A 170 9.72 -36.74 -12.58
N LYS A 171 10.72 -37.58 -12.25
CA LYS A 171 10.99 -38.04 -10.88
C LYS A 171 11.16 -36.89 -9.89
N VAL A 172 11.72 -35.77 -10.34
CA VAL A 172 11.97 -34.56 -9.53
C VAL A 172 10.65 -33.89 -9.17
N ASP A 173 9.77 -33.73 -10.16
CA ASP A 173 8.45 -33.13 -9.98
C ASP A 173 7.61 -33.98 -9.03
N VAL A 174 7.72 -35.31 -9.11
CA VAL A 174 7.09 -36.25 -8.17
C VAL A 174 7.63 -36.06 -6.74
N ILE A 175 8.95 -36.00 -6.54
CA ILE A 175 9.55 -35.78 -5.20
C ILE A 175 9.07 -34.46 -4.58
N LEU A 176 9.08 -33.37 -5.35
CA LEU A 176 8.61 -32.07 -4.88
C LEU A 176 7.09 -32.08 -4.58
N SER A 177 6.31 -32.80 -5.37
CA SER A 177 4.87 -32.95 -5.16
C SER A 177 4.55 -33.79 -3.91
N LEU A 178 5.31 -34.86 -3.64
CA LEU A 178 5.21 -35.65 -2.40
C LEU A 178 5.62 -34.83 -1.17
N TRP A 179 6.63 -33.94 -1.31
CA TRP A 179 6.98 -33.00 -0.24
C TRP A 179 5.85 -31.98 0.03
N VAL A 180 5.18 -31.48 -1.01
CA VAL A 180 3.97 -30.65 -0.85
C VAL A 180 2.86 -31.45 -0.16
N LEU A 181 2.58 -32.68 -0.60
CA LEU A 181 1.56 -33.56 0.00
C LEU A 181 1.74 -33.73 1.52
N GLY A 182 2.98 -33.90 1.97
CA GLY A 182 3.33 -34.08 3.39
C GLY A 182 3.44 -32.80 4.22
N THR A 183 3.38 -31.62 3.61
CA THR A 183 3.58 -30.32 4.32
C THR A 183 2.47 -29.29 4.09
N ILE A 184 1.57 -29.51 3.13
CA ILE A 184 0.57 -28.52 2.68
C ILE A 184 -0.43 -28.12 3.78
N HIS A 185 -0.86 -29.05 4.64
CA HIS A 185 -1.81 -28.81 5.73
C HIS A 185 -1.33 -27.79 6.78
N ILE A 186 -0.04 -27.41 6.79
CA ILE A 186 0.44 -26.29 7.61
C ILE A 186 -0.30 -24.98 7.30
N GLN A 187 -0.83 -24.84 6.07
CA GLN A 187 -1.65 -23.70 5.70
C GLN A 187 -2.99 -23.67 6.45
N GLU A 188 -3.52 -24.82 6.87
CA GLU A 188 -4.84 -24.93 7.51
C GLU A 188 -4.77 -24.59 9.02
N PHE A 189 -3.57 -24.48 9.63
CA PHE A 189 -3.41 -24.21 11.07
C PHE A 189 -4.01 -22.87 11.54
N HIS A 190 -4.03 -21.85 10.67
CA HIS A 190 -4.65 -20.55 10.99
C HIS A 190 -6.15 -20.50 10.67
N ASP A 191 -6.68 -21.48 9.93
CA ASP A 191 -8.09 -21.56 9.52
C ASP A 191 -8.93 -22.44 10.48
N VAL A 192 -8.31 -23.13 11.46
CA VAL A 192 -8.92 -24.14 12.36
C VAL A 192 -10.26 -23.73 12.96
N ASP A 193 -10.35 -22.51 13.52
CA ASP A 193 -11.56 -22.06 14.21
C ASP A 193 -12.71 -21.76 13.24
N GLY A 194 -12.42 -21.24 12.06
CA GLY A 194 -13.42 -21.00 11.02
C GLY A 194 -13.84 -22.30 10.33
N ASP A 195 -12.89 -23.17 10.00
CA ASP A 195 -13.16 -24.52 9.50
C ASP A 195 -14.09 -25.30 10.45
N ARG A 196 -13.84 -25.22 11.77
CA ARG A 196 -14.71 -25.82 12.80
C ARG A 196 -16.12 -25.23 12.78
N ARG A 197 -16.27 -23.91 12.66
CA ARG A 197 -17.60 -23.24 12.57
C ARG A 197 -18.41 -23.71 11.36
N ILE A 198 -17.74 -24.01 10.24
CA ILE A 198 -18.37 -24.47 8.98
C ILE A 198 -18.37 -26.02 8.89
N LYS A 199 -18.07 -26.72 9.99
CA LYS A 199 -18.07 -28.20 10.10
C LYS A 199 -17.14 -28.93 9.11
N ARG A 200 -16.02 -28.31 8.74
CA ARG A 200 -15.02 -28.92 7.85
C ARG A 200 -14.24 -30.04 8.52
N LYS A 201 -13.74 -30.95 7.67
CA LYS A 201 -12.90 -32.09 8.02
C LYS A 201 -11.47 -31.90 7.49
N THR A 202 -10.85 -30.76 7.80
CA THR A 202 -9.43 -30.50 7.52
C THR A 202 -8.55 -31.25 8.52
N LEU A 203 -7.31 -31.57 8.15
CA LEU A 203 -6.44 -32.42 8.99
C LEU A 203 -6.23 -31.84 10.41
N PRO A 204 -6.04 -30.51 10.59
CA PRO A 204 -5.94 -29.90 11.91
C PRO A 204 -7.23 -29.95 12.73
N VAL A 205 -8.41 -29.90 12.09
CA VAL A 205 -9.70 -29.98 12.81
C VAL A 205 -9.98 -31.41 13.29
N LEU A 206 -9.52 -32.42 12.56
CA LEU A 206 -9.58 -33.83 12.97
C LEU A 206 -8.66 -34.13 14.18
N CYS A 207 -7.56 -33.39 14.32
CA CYS A 207 -6.72 -33.40 15.52
C CYS A 207 -7.41 -32.63 16.67
N SER A 208 -8.47 -33.20 17.23
CA SER A 208 -9.33 -32.53 18.23
C SER A 208 -8.67 -32.27 19.59
N SER A 209 -7.59 -32.98 19.94
CA SER A 209 -6.90 -32.85 21.23
C SER A 209 -5.58 -32.08 21.11
N ALA A 210 -5.20 -31.34 22.17
CA ALA A 210 -3.94 -30.60 22.23
C ALA A 210 -2.71 -31.49 21.96
N SER A 211 -2.71 -32.73 22.46
CA SER A 211 -1.66 -33.72 22.19
C SER A 211 -1.59 -34.11 20.71
N SER A 212 -2.73 -34.34 20.06
CA SER A 212 -2.77 -34.66 18.62
C SER A 212 -2.32 -33.50 17.74
N MET A 213 -2.68 -32.25 18.09
CA MET A 213 -2.19 -31.05 17.39
C MET A 213 -0.70 -30.82 17.60
N LYS A 214 -0.18 -31.03 18.82
CA LYS A 214 1.25 -30.95 19.10
C LYS A 214 2.04 -32.00 18.30
N MET A 215 1.50 -33.22 18.18
CA MET A 215 2.06 -34.28 17.35
C MET A 215 2.05 -33.91 15.86
N LEU A 216 0.91 -33.41 15.33
CA LEU A 216 0.79 -32.98 13.94
C LEU A 216 1.80 -31.85 13.61
N ARG A 217 1.89 -30.83 14.46
CA ARG A 217 2.89 -29.75 14.34
C ARG A 217 4.33 -30.27 14.38
N GLY A 218 4.62 -31.18 15.31
CA GLY A 218 5.94 -31.82 15.44
C GLY A 218 6.33 -32.63 14.19
N ILE A 219 5.44 -33.48 13.68
CA ILE A 219 5.66 -34.24 12.43
C ILE A 219 5.89 -33.29 11.25
N THR A 220 5.05 -32.26 11.12
CA THR A 220 5.16 -31.26 10.03
C THR A 220 6.48 -30.51 10.07
N ALA A 221 6.91 -30.06 11.26
CA ALA A 221 8.20 -29.42 11.47
C ALA A 221 9.37 -30.36 11.18
N GLY A 222 9.25 -31.63 11.58
CA GLY A 222 10.23 -32.68 11.29
C GLY A 222 10.40 -32.92 9.78
N LEU A 223 9.30 -33.02 9.03
CA LEU A 223 9.33 -33.19 7.57
C LEU A 223 10.01 -31.99 6.86
N ILE A 224 9.68 -30.76 7.29
CA ILE A 224 10.30 -29.54 6.75
C ILE A 224 11.80 -29.52 7.07
N ALA A 225 12.20 -29.74 8.33
CA ALA A 225 13.61 -29.77 8.72
C ALA A 225 14.40 -30.90 8.02
N ALA A 226 13.79 -32.09 7.87
CA ALA A 226 14.39 -33.22 7.16
C ALA A 226 14.66 -32.90 5.68
N SER A 227 13.74 -32.20 5.00
CA SER A 227 14.00 -31.76 3.61
C SER A 227 15.18 -30.80 3.51
N GLY A 228 15.34 -29.89 4.48
CA GLY A 228 16.52 -29.03 4.60
C GLY A 228 17.82 -29.83 4.76
N LEU A 229 17.81 -30.84 5.63
CA LEU A 229 18.97 -31.68 5.90
C LEU A 229 19.33 -32.57 4.70
N ILE A 230 18.35 -33.19 4.04
CA ILE A 230 18.55 -34.01 2.83
C ILE A 230 19.21 -33.17 1.72
N VAL A 231 18.76 -31.92 1.54
CA VAL A 231 19.33 -30.97 0.59
C VAL A 231 20.80 -30.64 0.91
N VAL A 232 21.13 -30.36 2.17
CA VAL A 232 22.53 -30.13 2.60
C VAL A 232 23.38 -31.38 2.38
N LEU A 233 22.88 -32.56 2.77
CA LEU A 233 23.59 -33.83 2.62
C LEU A 233 23.82 -34.19 1.16
N TRP A 234 22.87 -33.91 0.25
CA TRP A 234 23.08 -34.07 -1.19
C TRP A 234 24.22 -33.17 -1.67
N GLY A 235 24.18 -31.86 -1.37
CA GLY A 235 25.28 -30.94 -1.70
C GLY A 235 26.62 -31.41 -1.15
N TRP A 236 26.66 -31.89 0.09
CA TRP A 236 27.86 -32.41 0.73
C TRP A 236 28.40 -33.68 0.06
N ILE A 237 27.53 -34.60 -0.35
CA ILE A 237 27.91 -35.81 -1.11
C ILE A 237 28.53 -35.42 -2.46
N GLN A 238 28.04 -34.37 -3.13
CA GLN A 238 28.68 -33.88 -4.36
C GLN A 238 30.09 -33.31 -4.10
N CYS A 239 30.32 -32.68 -2.95
CA CYS A 239 31.66 -32.25 -2.51
C CYS A 239 32.64 -33.39 -2.17
N LEU A 240 32.19 -34.66 -2.09
CA LEU A 240 33.09 -35.82 -1.98
C LEU A 240 33.71 -36.21 -3.33
N GLY A 241 33.21 -35.65 -4.43
CA GLY A 241 33.81 -35.75 -5.76
C GLY A 241 34.84 -34.65 -6.02
N PRO A 242 34.99 -34.18 -7.28
CA PRO A 242 35.83 -33.02 -7.59
C PRO A 242 35.36 -31.77 -6.83
N PHE A 243 36.26 -31.15 -6.07
CA PHE A 243 35.96 -29.92 -5.36
C PHE A 243 35.99 -28.74 -6.32
N ASP A 244 34.84 -28.13 -6.57
CA ASP A 244 34.70 -26.96 -7.45
C ASP A 244 33.78 -25.90 -6.82
N LEU A 245 33.70 -24.72 -7.45
CA LEU A 245 32.88 -23.62 -6.97
C LEU A 245 31.38 -23.96 -6.96
N ILE A 246 30.95 -24.91 -7.78
CA ILE A 246 29.55 -25.26 -8.02
C ILE A 246 29.05 -26.20 -6.91
N THR A 247 29.85 -27.21 -6.51
CA THR A 247 29.56 -28.08 -5.37
C THR A 247 29.58 -27.29 -4.05
N VAL A 248 30.49 -26.31 -3.91
CA VAL A 248 30.45 -25.33 -2.80
C VAL A 248 29.16 -24.51 -2.81
N CYS A 249 28.72 -23.99 -3.96
CA CYS A 249 27.45 -23.27 -4.08
C CYS A 249 26.23 -24.14 -3.74
N LEU A 250 26.27 -25.45 -4.04
CA LEU A 250 25.22 -26.39 -3.62
C LEU A 250 25.16 -26.53 -2.11
N VAL A 251 26.28 -26.75 -1.43
CA VAL A 251 26.31 -26.80 0.05
C VAL A 251 25.81 -25.49 0.66
N LEU A 252 26.27 -24.32 0.17
CA LEU A 252 25.86 -23.02 0.70
C LEU A 252 24.35 -22.75 0.52
N THR A 253 23.81 -22.97 -0.69
CA THR A 253 22.37 -22.79 -0.94
C THR A 253 21.53 -23.80 -0.16
N GLY A 254 22.03 -25.02 0.02
CA GLY A 254 21.41 -26.01 0.89
C GLY A 254 21.40 -25.58 2.37
N MET A 255 22.48 -25.00 2.87
CA MET A 255 22.56 -24.49 4.25
C MET A 255 21.60 -23.31 4.49
N PHE A 256 21.48 -22.38 3.53
CA PHE A 256 20.44 -21.33 3.59
C PHE A 256 19.03 -21.92 3.60
N HIS A 257 18.78 -22.96 2.81
CA HIS A 257 17.51 -23.68 2.82
C HIS A 257 17.26 -24.37 4.18
N LEU A 258 18.25 -25.07 4.76
CA LEU A 258 18.14 -25.69 6.09
C LEU A 258 17.86 -24.65 7.19
N ILE A 259 18.52 -23.49 7.19
CA ILE A 259 18.24 -22.41 8.15
C ILE A 259 16.79 -21.93 8.04
N GLY A 260 16.29 -21.74 6.82
CA GLY A 260 14.88 -21.39 6.58
C GLY A 260 13.91 -22.48 7.05
N ALA A 261 14.23 -23.75 6.77
CA ALA A 261 13.43 -24.91 7.15
C ALA A 261 13.35 -25.06 8.68
N LEU A 262 14.47 -24.90 9.38
CA LEU A 262 14.53 -24.91 10.85
C LEU A 262 13.74 -23.74 11.45
N ALA A 263 13.90 -22.52 10.91
CA ALA A 263 13.13 -21.36 11.37
C ALA A 263 11.62 -21.55 11.20
N VAL A 264 11.18 -22.14 10.09
CA VAL A 264 9.77 -22.50 9.84
C VAL A 264 9.32 -23.62 10.79
N GLY A 265 10.14 -24.67 10.99
CA GLY A 265 9.83 -25.79 11.88
C GLY A 265 9.67 -25.38 13.35
N VAL A 266 10.60 -24.55 13.86
CA VAL A 266 10.49 -23.95 15.21
C VAL A 266 9.19 -23.16 15.34
N ARG A 267 8.88 -22.30 14.35
CA ARG A 267 7.63 -21.50 14.38
C ARG A 267 6.37 -22.36 14.29
N CYS A 268 6.40 -23.46 13.56
CA CYS A 268 5.32 -24.44 13.45
C CYS A 268 5.00 -25.10 14.80
N VAL A 269 6.03 -25.47 15.57
CA VAL A 269 5.91 -26.11 16.90
C VAL A 269 5.49 -25.12 17.98
N PHE A 270 6.04 -23.90 17.98
CA PHE A 270 5.82 -22.90 19.04
C PHE A 270 4.75 -21.84 18.71
N ALA A 271 3.96 -22.01 17.65
CA ALA A 271 2.84 -21.11 17.37
C ALA A 271 1.70 -21.31 18.39
N THR A 272 1.34 -20.22 19.08
CA THR A 272 0.29 -20.17 20.12
C THR A 272 -0.91 -19.32 19.72
N SER A 273 -0.91 -18.74 18.51
CA SER A 273 -2.00 -17.88 18.03
C SER A 273 -2.17 -17.94 16.52
N VAL A 274 -3.41 -17.70 16.06
CA VAL A 274 -3.78 -17.63 14.63
C VAL A 274 -2.85 -16.73 13.83
N GLY A 275 -2.46 -15.57 14.38
CA GLY A 275 -1.53 -14.63 13.73
C GLY A 275 -0.08 -15.13 13.66
N MET A 276 0.34 -16.06 14.51
CA MET A 276 1.63 -16.75 14.36
C MET A 276 1.56 -17.82 13.28
N ASP A 277 0.46 -18.57 13.21
CA ASP A 277 0.23 -19.56 12.16
C ASP A 277 0.11 -18.91 10.77
N GLU A 278 -0.63 -17.80 10.62
CA GLU A 278 -0.71 -17.04 9.36
C GLU A 278 0.69 -16.60 8.89
N ARG A 279 1.52 -16.05 9.79
CA ARG A 279 2.91 -15.65 9.45
C ARG A 279 3.81 -16.85 9.15
N THR A 280 3.53 -18.02 9.72
CA THR A 280 4.32 -19.24 9.51
C THR A 280 3.95 -19.88 8.16
N ASN A 281 2.66 -19.93 7.82
CA ASN A 281 2.17 -20.26 6.49
C ASN A 281 2.80 -19.34 5.42
N ASN A 282 2.77 -18.01 5.62
CA ASN A 282 3.41 -17.07 4.69
C ASN A 282 4.93 -17.33 4.54
N ALA A 283 5.63 -17.70 5.61
CA ALA A 283 7.04 -18.08 5.55
C ALA A 283 7.25 -19.39 4.76
N VAL A 284 6.39 -20.40 4.95
CA VAL A 284 6.40 -21.65 4.14
C VAL A 284 6.21 -21.31 2.65
N MET A 285 5.22 -20.48 2.31
CA MET A 285 4.91 -20.11 0.92
C MET A 285 6.04 -19.35 0.24
N ALA A 286 6.83 -18.56 0.98
CA ALA A 286 8.06 -17.95 0.48
C ALA A 286 9.24 -18.95 0.39
N HIS A 287 9.20 -20.04 1.16
CA HIS A 287 10.25 -21.05 1.25
C HIS A 287 10.14 -22.16 0.19
N ARG A 288 8.93 -22.54 -0.26
CA ARG A 288 8.76 -23.55 -1.33
C ARG A 288 9.50 -23.16 -2.63
N PRO A 289 9.40 -21.91 -3.14
CA PRO A 289 10.17 -21.47 -4.30
C PRO A 289 11.69 -21.67 -4.15
N ALA A 290 12.22 -21.53 -2.93
CA ALA A 290 13.65 -21.72 -2.64
C ALA A 290 14.08 -23.20 -2.62
N LEU A 291 13.22 -24.11 -2.11
CA LEU A 291 13.46 -25.56 -2.21
C LEU A 291 13.52 -26.00 -3.68
N VAL A 292 12.51 -25.62 -4.47
CA VAL A 292 12.44 -25.97 -5.89
C VAL A 292 13.61 -25.37 -6.67
N ALA A 293 13.96 -24.11 -6.39
CA ALA A 293 15.16 -23.47 -6.93
C ALA A 293 16.43 -24.29 -6.62
N HIS A 294 16.68 -24.66 -5.36
CA HIS A 294 17.86 -25.45 -5.00
C HIS A 294 17.88 -26.83 -5.70
N VAL A 295 16.75 -27.55 -5.72
CA VAL A 295 16.67 -28.86 -6.38
C VAL A 295 16.91 -28.74 -7.89
N CYS A 296 16.35 -27.72 -8.54
CA CYS A 296 16.65 -27.40 -9.94
C CYS A 296 18.14 -27.08 -10.16
N PHE A 297 18.80 -26.39 -9.23
CA PHE A 297 20.23 -26.10 -9.30
C PHE A 297 21.05 -27.40 -9.22
N ALA A 298 20.80 -28.26 -8.21
CA ALA A 298 21.49 -29.55 -8.04
C ALA A 298 21.42 -30.46 -9.27
N LEU A 299 20.25 -30.49 -9.92
CA LEU A 299 20.04 -31.23 -11.15
C LEU A 299 20.80 -30.62 -12.33
N LEU A 300 20.72 -29.30 -12.50
CA LEU A 300 21.40 -28.59 -13.57
C LEU A 300 22.92 -28.82 -13.54
N VAL A 301 23.50 -28.78 -12.33
CA VAL A 301 24.92 -29.09 -12.08
C VAL A 301 25.27 -30.51 -12.49
N SER A 302 24.39 -31.48 -12.26
CA SER A 302 24.57 -32.88 -12.67
C SER A 302 24.63 -33.06 -14.20
N TYR A 303 24.16 -32.08 -14.99
CA TYR A 303 24.26 -32.07 -16.45
C TYR A 303 25.45 -31.24 -16.99
N VAL A 304 26.09 -30.38 -16.19
CA VAL A 304 27.21 -29.51 -16.64
C VAL A 304 28.37 -30.27 -17.29
N PRO A 305 28.81 -31.46 -16.82
CA PRO A 305 29.87 -32.22 -17.48
C PRO A 305 29.56 -32.59 -18.93
N ILE A 306 28.28 -32.82 -19.25
CA ILE A 306 27.80 -33.18 -20.60
C ILE A 306 27.82 -31.95 -21.52
N TYR A 307 27.60 -30.76 -20.97
CA TYR A 307 27.62 -29.50 -21.72
C TYR A 307 29.02 -29.01 -22.06
N ALA A 308 30.00 -29.21 -21.19
CA ALA A 308 31.39 -28.81 -21.44
C ALA A 308 31.97 -29.52 -22.68
N ASP A 309 31.59 -30.78 -22.88
CA ASP A 309 32.00 -31.62 -24.01
C ASP A 309 31.31 -31.18 -25.32
N GLN A 310 29.99 -30.91 -25.29
CA GLN A 310 29.26 -30.40 -26.46
C GLN A 310 29.64 -28.98 -26.89
N LEU A 311 30.16 -28.15 -25.98
CA LEU A 311 30.65 -26.81 -26.28
C LEU A 311 32.12 -26.77 -26.73
N GLY A 312 32.81 -27.92 -26.80
CA GLY A 312 34.20 -28.00 -27.24
C GLY A 312 35.21 -27.32 -26.32
N LEU A 313 34.87 -27.12 -25.04
CA LEU A 313 35.66 -26.39 -24.05
C LEU A 313 36.46 -27.32 -23.12
N GLY A 314 36.95 -28.44 -23.66
CA GLY A 314 37.54 -29.53 -22.89
C GLY A 314 38.85 -30.12 -23.46
N HIS A 315 39.91 -29.33 -23.63
CA HIS A 315 41.25 -29.89 -23.74
C HIS A 315 41.83 -30.12 -22.33
N ILE A 316 41.61 -31.32 -21.78
CA ILE A 316 42.30 -31.78 -20.57
C ILE A 316 43.67 -32.32 -21.00
N CYS A 317 44.76 -31.66 -20.58
CA CYS A 317 46.11 -32.20 -20.77
C CYS A 317 46.41 -33.26 -19.70
N GLU A 318 46.71 -34.49 -20.11
CA GLU A 318 47.29 -35.49 -19.22
C GLU A 318 48.71 -35.08 -18.75
N PRO A 319 49.10 -35.38 -17.50
CA PRO A 319 50.44 -35.11 -17.01
C PRO A 319 51.47 -36.08 -17.60
N GLN A 320 52.46 -35.53 -18.31
CA GLN A 320 53.52 -36.27 -18.97
C GLN A 320 54.48 -36.93 -17.95
N LYS A 321 54.67 -38.26 -18.03
CA LYS A 321 55.68 -38.97 -17.23
C LYS A 321 57.11 -38.56 -17.63
N PRO A 322 58.06 -38.42 -16.70
CA PRO A 322 59.42 -37.99 -17.02
C PRO A 322 60.29 -39.15 -17.51
N GLY A 323 60.96 -38.96 -18.66
CA GLY A 323 62.22 -39.66 -18.98
C GLY A 323 62.32 -40.33 -20.35
N ARG A 324 62.90 -39.62 -21.34
CA ARG A 324 64.09 -40.02 -22.13
C ARG A 324 64.47 -38.91 -23.16
N PRO A 325 65.74 -38.84 -23.61
CA PRO A 325 66.25 -37.74 -24.43
C PRO A 325 65.92 -37.87 -25.92
N ALA A 326 66.19 -36.79 -26.67
CA ALA A 326 65.77 -36.60 -28.06
C ALA A 326 66.67 -37.26 -29.11
N SER A 327 66.06 -37.75 -30.20
CA SER A 327 66.64 -37.88 -31.54
C SER A 327 65.53 -38.00 -32.61
N GLU A 328 65.78 -37.43 -33.80
CA GLU A 328 65.07 -37.65 -35.10
C GLU A 328 63.61 -37.08 -35.24
N VAL A 329 63.33 -35.88 -35.80
CA VAL A 329 63.40 -35.42 -37.24
C VAL A 329 62.31 -36.07 -38.14
N PRO A 330 61.57 -35.37 -39.06
CA PRO A 330 61.08 -33.97 -39.12
C PRO A 330 59.62 -33.78 -39.68
N SER A 331 59.10 -32.53 -39.73
CA SER A 331 58.11 -31.97 -40.72
C SER A 331 56.70 -32.62 -40.89
N LEU A 332 55.60 -31.94 -41.30
CA LEU A 332 55.39 -30.64 -41.97
C LEU A 332 53.97 -30.04 -41.67
N ALA A 333 53.91 -28.72 -41.47
CA ALA A 333 52.78 -27.77 -41.62
C ALA A 333 51.28 -28.15 -41.49
N TYR A 334 50.57 -27.43 -40.60
CA TYR A 334 49.62 -26.38 -41.04
C TYR A 334 49.46 -25.23 -40.02
N ARG A 335 48.90 -24.09 -40.45
CA ARG A 335 48.99 -22.76 -39.79
C ARG A 335 47.99 -22.54 -38.63
N ARG A 336 48.40 -21.75 -37.61
CA ARG A 336 47.51 -21.07 -36.64
C ARG A 336 47.50 -19.54 -36.88
N PRO A 337 46.35 -18.86 -36.73
CA PRO A 337 46.31 -17.42 -36.44
C PRO A 337 46.71 -17.12 -34.98
N ARG A 338 47.31 -15.94 -34.74
CA ARG A 338 47.78 -15.49 -33.41
C ARG A 338 46.66 -14.82 -32.60
N ALA A 339 46.59 -15.11 -31.31
CA ALA A 339 45.96 -14.25 -30.31
C ALA A 339 47.03 -13.39 -29.62
N SER A 340 46.78 -12.08 -29.46
CA SER A 340 47.65 -11.17 -28.71
C SER A 340 47.21 -11.06 -27.24
N ARG A 341 48.19 -11.06 -26.33
CA ARG A 341 47.98 -11.02 -24.88
C ARG A 341 47.74 -9.59 -24.40
N SER A 342 46.96 -9.46 -23.31
CA SER A 342 47.15 -8.38 -22.34
C SER A 342 47.24 -8.97 -20.93
N ARG A 343 48.32 -8.63 -20.21
CA ARG A 343 48.46 -8.77 -18.74
C ARG A 343 48.63 -7.37 -18.17
N GLY A 344 48.04 -7.11 -17.01
CA GLY A 344 47.91 -5.76 -16.45
C GLY A 344 49.16 -5.17 -15.79
N GLY A 345 49.04 -3.91 -15.41
CA GLY A 345 50.01 -3.12 -14.63
C GLY A 345 49.28 -1.95 -13.94
N CYS A 346 49.79 -1.49 -12.80
CA CYS A 346 49.05 -0.67 -11.82
C CYS A 346 49.11 0.85 -12.07
N THR A 347 48.22 1.58 -11.39
CA THR A 347 48.09 3.04 -11.35
C THR A 347 49.25 3.77 -10.66
N SER A 348 49.41 5.07 -10.99
CA SER A 348 50.43 6.02 -10.49
C SER A 348 51.77 6.01 -11.24
N CYS A 349 51.75 6.54 -12.47
CA CYS A 349 52.94 7.10 -13.12
C CYS A 349 52.59 8.30 -14.01
N LYS A 350 52.89 9.51 -13.48
CA LYS A 350 53.24 10.75 -14.18
C LYS A 350 52.17 11.44 -15.05
N ALA A 351 51.52 12.42 -14.45
CA ALA A 351 51.07 13.62 -15.16
C ALA A 351 52.28 14.52 -15.51
N ARG A 352 52.30 15.17 -16.70
CA ARG A 352 52.91 16.49 -16.91
C ARG A 352 52.46 17.22 -18.21
N GLU A 353 52.02 18.46 -18.00
CA GLU A 353 51.99 19.69 -18.84
C GLU A 353 52.19 19.73 -20.38
N LYS A 354 51.30 20.52 -21.02
CA LYS A 354 51.51 21.62 -22.02
C LYS A 354 51.91 21.41 -23.50
N SER A 355 51.22 22.21 -24.34
CA SER A 355 51.65 22.83 -25.62
C SER A 355 51.74 21.91 -26.86
N SER A 356 51.42 22.30 -28.12
CA SER A 356 51.02 23.60 -28.70
C SER A 356 50.25 23.41 -30.04
N SER A 357 49.45 24.39 -30.46
CA SER A 357 48.92 24.59 -31.84
C SER A 357 50.04 25.11 -32.80
N PRO A 358 49.88 25.43 -34.13
CA PRO A 358 48.71 26.07 -34.79
C PRO A 358 48.43 25.74 -36.29
N ALA A 359 47.43 26.44 -36.88
CA ALA A 359 47.24 26.75 -38.32
C ALA A 359 46.91 25.57 -39.28
N LEU A 360 46.17 25.67 -40.40
CA LEU A 360 45.28 26.67 -41.07
C LEU A 360 44.34 25.83 -42.00
N ALA A 361 43.25 26.27 -42.66
CA ALA A 361 42.60 27.58 -42.88
C ALA A 361 41.06 27.40 -43.13
N SER A 362 40.42 28.43 -43.69
CA SER A 362 39.01 28.52 -44.17
C SER A 362 39.03 29.03 -45.66
N PRO A 363 37.92 29.23 -46.43
CA PRO A 363 36.52 29.40 -46.00
C PRO A 363 35.35 28.85 -46.87
N GLN A 364 34.16 29.05 -46.29
CA GLN A 364 32.78 29.15 -46.81
C GLN A 364 32.59 30.09 -48.05
N PRO A 365 31.38 30.28 -48.67
CA PRO A 365 30.02 30.08 -48.10
C PRO A 365 28.90 29.50 -49.01
N SER A 366 27.73 29.30 -48.39
CA SER A 366 26.41 29.20 -49.03
C SER A 366 25.73 30.57 -49.15
N PRO A 367 24.71 30.71 -50.02
CA PRO A 367 23.52 31.48 -49.63
C PRO A 367 22.18 30.80 -50.01
N THR A 368 21.07 31.51 -49.80
CA THR A 368 19.73 30.97 -49.52
C THR A 368 18.67 31.19 -50.62
N SER A 369 17.58 30.44 -50.48
CA SER A 369 16.16 30.86 -50.64
C SER A 369 15.51 31.14 -52.01
N SER A 370 14.48 30.33 -52.28
CA SER A 370 13.07 30.72 -52.56
C SER A 370 12.50 30.75 -53.99
N SER A 371 11.18 30.46 -54.01
CA SER A 371 10.11 30.81 -54.96
C SER A 371 9.66 29.79 -56.04
N SER A 372 8.32 29.62 -56.07
CA SER A 372 7.44 29.33 -57.22
C SER A 372 7.49 27.97 -57.95
N GLU A 373 6.45 27.47 -58.63
CA GLU A 373 4.95 27.59 -58.59
C GLU A 373 4.37 26.63 -59.68
N VAL A 374 3.05 26.37 -59.73
CA VAL A 374 2.26 25.81 -60.89
C VAL A 374 2.49 24.31 -61.26
N ALA A 375 1.53 23.47 -61.70
CA ALA A 375 0.06 23.35 -61.53
C ALA A 375 -0.48 22.02 -62.16
N HIS A 376 -1.81 21.83 -62.10
CA HIS A 376 -2.71 20.99 -62.94
C HIS A 376 -3.08 19.54 -62.56
N GLU A 377 -4.38 19.37 -62.24
CA GLU A 377 -5.18 18.14 -62.47
C GLU A 377 -5.62 18.02 -63.96
N PRO A 378 -6.44 16.99 -64.33
CA PRO A 378 -7.89 17.28 -64.41
C PRO A 378 -8.87 16.15 -64.00
N ILE A 379 -9.84 16.49 -63.13
CA ILE A 379 -11.32 16.52 -63.35
C ILE A 379 -12.07 15.22 -63.78
N LEU A 380 -13.05 14.79 -62.95
CA LEU A 380 -14.50 14.81 -63.31
C LEU A 380 -15.43 14.87 -62.07
N SER A 381 -16.52 15.64 -62.17
CA SER A 381 -17.53 15.98 -61.14
C SER A 381 -18.81 15.11 -61.25
N SER A 382 -19.75 15.04 -60.29
CA SER A 382 -20.75 16.03 -59.81
C SER A 382 -21.60 15.38 -58.67
N VAL A 383 -22.10 16.00 -57.58
CA VAL A 383 -23.01 17.16 -57.34
C VAL A 383 -24.43 16.87 -57.93
N SER A 384 -25.56 16.86 -57.20
CA SER A 384 -26.13 17.90 -56.30
C SER A 384 -27.19 17.38 -55.27
N ASP A 385 -27.38 18.11 -54.16
CA ASP A 385 -28.62 18.22 -53.33
C ASP A 385 -29.61 19.27 -53.97
N PRO A 386 -30.71 19.82 -53.35
CA PRO A 386 -31.36 19.59 -52.02
C PRO A 386 -32.93 19.58 -52.05
N VAL A 387 -33.60 19.55 -50.88
CA VAL A 387 -34.56 20.60 -50.37
C VAL A 387 -35.29 20.19 -49.06
N SER A 388 -35.57 21.24 -48.27
CA SER A 388 -36.00 21.45 -46.87
C SER A 388 -37.35 20.92 -46.31
N GLU A 389 -37.54 21.24 -45.01
CA GLU A 389 -38.78 21.56 -44.23
C GLU A 389 -39.24 20.52 -43.16
N VAL A 390 -39.75 20.84 -41.95
CA VAL A 390 -39.85 22.09 -41.13
C VAL A 390 -40.17 21.68 -39.64
N ASP A 391 -39.67 22.39 -38.63
CA ASP A 391 -40.05 22.34 -37.18
C ASP A 391 -41.25 23.28 -36.89
N PRO A 392 -41.96 23.35 -35.72
CA PRO A 392 -41.67 22.78 -34.38
C PRO A 392 -42.93 22.21 -33.63
N ILE A 393 -42.82 21.94 -32.31
CA ILE A 393 -43.67 22.49 -31.21
C ILE A 393 -43.50 21.71 -29.88
N SER A 394 -43.33 22.46 -28.79
CA SER A 394 -43.63 22.12 -27.39
C SER A 394 -44.24 23.41 -26.79
N PRO A 395 -45.31 23.40 -25.94
CA PRO A 395 -45.16 23.05 -24.51
C PRO A 395 -46.43 22.51 -23.80
N SER A 396 -46.29 22.02 -22.56
CA SER A 396 -47.09 22.44 -21.38
C SER A 396 -46.77 21.61 -20.12
N GLU A 397 -47.11 22.17 -18.95
CA GLU A 397 -46.71 21.73 -17.61
C GLU A 397 -47.74 20.82 -16.90
N ASN A 398 -47.34 20.36 -15.71
CA ASN A 398 -48.19 19.98 -14.56
C ASN A 398 -49.05 18.71 -14.64
N LEU A 399 -48.61 17.66 -13.92
CA LEU A 399 -49.45 17.06 -12.88
C LEU A 399 -48.62 16.31 -11.81
N LEU A 400 -48.78 16.73 -10.55
CA LEU A 400 -48.23 16.06 -9.36
C LEU A 400 -49.28 15.13 -8.75
N SER A 401 -48.94 13.85 -8.59
CA SER A 401 -49.45 12.87 -7.59
C SER A 401 -49.02 11.46 -8.07
N SER A 402 -48.73 10.47 -7.22
CA SER A 402 -49.04 10.31 -5.80
C SER A 402 -47.83 9.81 -4.98
N VAL A 403 -47.72 10.31 -3.74
CA VAL A 403 -46.82 9.78 -2.70
C VAL A 403 -47.34 8.45 -2.15
N SER A 404 -46.44 7.56 -1.75
CA SER A 404 -46.71 6.53 -0.74
C SER A 404 -45.61 6.60 0.32
N ASP A 405 -46.01 6.79 1.58
CA ASP A 405 -45.15 7.08 2.72
C ASP A 405 -44.13 5.99 3.05
N ASP A 406 -42.97 6.40 3.60
CA ASP A 406 -42.32 5.65 4.68
C ASP A 406 -41.47 6.56 5.59
N LEU A 407 -42.02 6.82 6.78
CA LEU A 407 -41.38 7.20 8.06
C LEU A 407 -40.19 8.19 8.07
N LEU A 408 -40.50 9.44 8.43
CA LEU A 408 -39.54 10.50 8.76
C LEU A 408 -38.73 10.20 10.04
N SER A 409 -37.41 10.44 9.95
CA SER A 409 -36.51 10.56 11.11
C SER A 409 -36.63 11.95 11.77
N PRO A 410 -36.57 12.09 13.11
CA PRO A 410 -36.77 13.38 13.79
C PRO A 410 -35.67 14.44 13.60
N PHE A 411 -34.58 14.14 12.86
CA PHE A 411 -33.41 15.01 12.73
C PHE A 411 -33.09 15.37 11.27
N SER A 412 -33.99 16.13 10.64
CA SER A 412 -33.67 16.84 9.40
C SER A 412 -32.84 18.10 9.70
N PRO A 413 -31.76 18.40 8.96
CA PRO A 413 -30.92 19.56 9.21
C PRO A 413 -31.63 20.86 8.77
N LEU A 414 -32.13 21.60 9.75
CA LEU A 414 -32.79 22.92 9.66
C LEU A 414 -31.90 24.08 9.15
N TRP A 415 -30.81 23.76 8.46
CA TRP A 415 -29.70 24.67 8.13
C TRP A 415 -29.10 24.39 6.74
N ILE A 416 -29.81 23.60 5.92
CA ILE A 416 -29.58 23.50 4.47
C ILE A 416 -30.80 24.10 3.77
N ASP A 417 -30.74 25.39 3.43
CA ASP A 417 -31.67 25.98 2.46
C ASP A 417 -31.39 25.37 1.09
N VAL A 418 -32.26 24.46 0.67
CA VAL A 418 -32.14 23.71 -0.60
C VAL A 418 -32.16 24.67 -1.81
N GLU A 419 -32.79 25.84 -1.68
CA GLU A 419 -32.76 26.90 -2.71
C GLU A 419 -31.34 27.46 -2.95
N MET A 420 -30.48 27.51 -1.94
CA MET A 420 -29.08 27.95 -2.09
C MET A 420 -28.23 26.93 -2.87
N ILE A 421 -28.69 25.68 -3.00
CA ILE A 421 -27.98 24.60 -3.72
C ILE A 421 -28.37 24.57 -5.22
N LEU A 422 -29.52 25.14 -5.60
CA LEU A 422 -30.11 24.96 -6.94
C LEU A 422 -30.32 26.25 -7.74
N GLY A 423 -30.09 27.44 -7.16
CA GLY A 423 -30.17 28.71 -7.88
C GLY A 423 -29.01 28.93 -8.88
N PRO A 424 -29.16 29.77 -9.91
CA PRO A 424 -28.06 30.17 -10.79
C PRO A 424 -27.06 31.06 -10.03
N ILE A 425 -25.93 30.49 -9.60
CA ILE A 425 -24.98 31.17 -8.71
C ILE A 425 -24.10 32.17 -9.48
N GLN A 426 -24.32 33.48 -9.29
CA GLN A 426 -23.34 34.50 -9.64
C GLN A 426 -22.12 34.41 -8.73
N SER A 427 -20.93 34.52 -9.32
CA SER A 427 -19.64 34.52 -8.60
C SER A 427 -19.52 35.74 -7.67
N PRO A 428 -19.14 35.56 -6.39
CA PRO A 428 -18.77 36.68 -5.53
C PRO A 428 -17.55 37.42 -6.08
N ASP A 429 -17.70 38.73 -6.29
CA ASP A 429 -16.67 39.74 -6.59
C ASP A 429 -15.37 39.30 -7.28
N GLY A 430 -15.41 39.29 -8.62
CA GLY A 430 -14.31 39.76 -9.47
C GLY A 430 -13.08 38.86 -9.68
N ALA A 431 -12.85 37.84 -8.85
CA ALA A 431 -11.71 36.94 -9.01
C ALA A 431 -12.03 35.78 -9.98
N TYR A 432 -11.96 36.03 -11.29
CA TYR A 432 -12.08 34.99 -12.32
C TYR A 432 -10.94 33.97 -12.20
N ASN A 433 -11.19 32.81 -11.59
CA ASN A 433 -10.22 31.71 -11.55
C ASN A 433 -10.17 31.05 -12.95
N PRO A 434 -9.07 31.21 -13.71
CA PRO A 434 -8.98 30.76 -15.10
C PRO A 434 -8.89 29.24 -15.25
N HIS A 435 -8.85 28.49 -14.15
CA HIS A 435 -8.69 27.04 -14.12
C HIS A 435 -10.01 26.28 -13.93
N LEU A 436 -11.15 26.97 -13.87
CA LEU A 436 -12.50 26.39 -13.80
C LEU A 436 -13.05 26.20 -15.23
N HIS A 437 -13.17 24.95 -15.68
CA HIS A 437 -13.42 24.63 -17.10
C HIS A 437 -14.86 24.26 -17.41
N ASN A 438 -15.65 23.84 -16.42
CA ASN A 438 -17.06 23.48 -16.56
C ASN A 438 -17.88 23.82 -15.30
N ASP A 439 -19.19 23.66 -15.37
CA ASP A 439 -20.09 24.02 -14.26
C ASP A 439 -19.88 23.15 -13.03
N ASP A 440 -19.51 21.87 -13.17
CA ASP A 440 -19.09 21.03 -12.03
C ASP A 440 -17.88 21.62 -11.28
N ASP A 441 -16.87 22.14 -11.99
CA ASP A 441 -15.72 22.79 -11.36
C ASP A 441 -16.15 24.07 -10.62
N ARG A 442 -17.06 24.84 -11.21
CA ARG A 442 -17.60 26.07 -10.60
C ARG A 442 -18.39 25.76 -9.34
N SER A 443 -19.27 24.75 -9.40
CA SER A 443 -20.01 24.25 -8.25
C SER A 443 -19.09 23.71 -7.16
N LEU A 444 -18.08 22.90 -7.51
CA LEU A 444 -17.08 22.39 -6.55
C LEU A 444 -16.26 23.52 -5.91
N PHE A 445 -15.93 24.58 -6.67
CA PHE A 445 -15.23 25.75 -6.16
C PHE A 445 -16.11 26.60 -5.23
N ASN A 446 -17.38 26.83 -5.59
CA ASN A 446 -18.33 27.53 -4.73
C ASN A 446 -18.57 26.75 -3.42
N HIS A 447 -18.72 25.42 -3.49
CA HIS A 447 -18.81 24.56 -2.31
C HIS A 447 -17.54 24.66 -1.43
N TYR A 448 -16.35 24.79 -2.04
CA TYR A 448 -15.13 25.07 -1.28
C TYR A 448 -15.20 26.39 -0.52
N VAL A 449 -15.51 27.48 -1.24
CA VAL A 449 -15.52 28.85 -0.71
C VAL A 449 -16.49 28.97 0.44
N HIS A 450 -17.73 28.48 0.28
CA HIS A 450 -18.80 28.70 1.25
C HIS A 450 -18.86 27.66 2.38
N ILE A 451 -18.51 26.38 2.13
CA ILE A 451 -18.67 25.30 3.11
C ILE A 451 -17.33 24.79 3.61
N VAL A 452 -16.50 24.24 2.70
CA VAL A 452 -15.28 23.52 3.10
C VAL A 452 -14.31 24.44 3.83
N SER A 453 -14.00 25.61 3.28
CA SER A 453 -13.05 26.57 3.85
C SER A 453 -13.38 26.96 5.31
N ARG A 454 -14.69 27.00 5.65
CA ARG A 454 -15.19 27.33 6.99
C ARG A 454 -15.04 26.15 7.94
N ALA A 455 -15.33 24.93 7.48
CA ALA A 455 -15.09 23.70 8.26
C ALA A 455 -13.60 23.40 8.52
N LEU A 456 -12.70 23.94 7.68
CA LEU A 456 -11.24 23.84 7.86
C LEU A 456 -10.68 24.85 8.86
N SER A 457 -11.19 26.08 8.88
CA SER A 457 -10.68 27.13 9.75
C SER A 457 -11.27 27.04 11.15
N ARG A 458 -10.44 27.34 12.14
CA ARG A 458 -10.81 27.40 13.56
C ARG A 458 -10.77 28.83 14.09
N SER A 459 -10.83 29.81 13.18
CA SER A 459 -10.95 31.23 13.52
C SER A 459 -12.31 31.48 14.17
N THR A 460 -12.31 32.12 15.35
CA THR A 460 -13.53 32.52 16.07
C THR A 460 -14.12 33.83 15.54
N THR A 461 -13.40 34.57 14.69
CA THR A 461 -13.86 35.79 14.04
C THR A 461 -14.53 35.46 12.70
N THR A 462 -15.62 36.16 12.39
CA THR A 462 -16.44 35.93 11.18
C THR A 462 -15.88 36.58 9.92
N GLU A 463 -14.79 37.34 10.02
CA GLU A 463 -14.14 38.03 8.91
C GLU A 463 -13.44 37.05 7.96
N SER A 464 -13.65 37.19 6.65
CA SER A 464 -13.02 36.34 5.63
C SER A 464 -11.48 36.50 5.57
N THR A 465 -10.97 37.62 6.07
CA THR A 465 -9.55 37.97 6.19
C THR A 465 -8.79 37.08 7.16
N THR A 466 -9.44 36.51 8.18
CA THR A 466 -8.80 35.68 9.22
C THR A 466 -8.77 34.20 8.90
N ASN A 467 -9.52 33.76 7.89
CA ASN A 467 -9.53 32.39 7.40
C ASN A 467 -8.41 32.18 6.36
N PRO A 468 -7.31 31.46 6.67
CA PRO A 468 -6.18 31.32 5.76
C PRO A 468 -6.49 30.41 4.56
N PHE A 469 -7.50 29.54 4.66
CA PHE A 469 -8.01 28.72 3.56
C PHE A 469 -8.76 29.55 2.51
N LEU A 470 -9.13 30.79 2.83
CA LEU A 470 -9.63 31.80 1.91
C LEU A 470 -8.53 32.84 1.60
N ALA A 471 -8.10 33.61 2.60
CA ALA A 471 -7.24 34.78 2.46
C ALA A 471 -5.85 34.48 1.89
N THR A 472 -5.29 33.28 2.13
CA THR A 472 -3.99 32.87 1.59
C THR A 472 -4.13 31.87 0.46
N LEU A 473 -4.92 30.82 0.66
CA LEU A 473 -4.96 29.69 -0.28
C LEU A 473 -5.74 29.98 -1.57
N LEU A 474 -6.79 30.82 -1.57
CA LEU A 474 -7.49 31.14 -2.81
C LEU A 474 -6.66 32.00 -3.78
N PRO A 475 -5.94 33.05 -3.34
CA PRO A 475 -4.97 33.74 -4.20
C PRO A 475 -3.90 32.80 -4.78
N MET A 476 -3.36 31.86 -3.99
CA MET A 476 -2.44 30.85 -4.50
C MET A 476 -3.08 29.95 -5.57
N ALA A 477 -4.36 29.58 -5.39
CA ALA A 477 -5.10 28.74 -6.33
C ALA A 477 -5.48 29.45 -7.63
N ALA A 478 -5.82 30.74 -7.58
CA ALA A 478 -6.08 31.55 -8.76
C ALA A 478 -4.84 31.67 -9.67
N ALA A 479 -3.64 31.54 -9.10
CA ALA A 479 -2.36 31.51 -9.82
C ALA A 479 -1.83 30.10 -10.14
N SER A 480 -2.54 29.02 -9.77
CA SER A 480 -2.10 27.63 -9.96
C SER A 480 -3.25 26.66 -10.23
N GLU A 481 -3.21 26.06 -11.44
CA GLU A 481 -4.13 24.97 -11.78
C GLU A 481 -3.95 23.75 -10.85
N THR A 482 -2.72 23.49 -10.40
CA THR A 482 -2.41 22.39 -9.47
C THR A 482 -3.18 22.57 -8.16
N LEU A 483 -3.12 23.77 -7.57
CA LEU A 483 -3.81 24.10 -6.33
C LEU A 483 -5.32 24.17 -6.50
N THR A 484 -5.82 24.77 -7.59
CA THR A 484 -7.24 24.71 -7.92
C THR A 484 -7.71 23.25 -8.02
N SER A 485 -6.97 22.38 -8.72
CA SER A 485 -7.38 20.99 -8.95
C SER A 485 -7.40 20.15 -7.66
N VAL A 486 -6.51 20.39 -6.67
CA VAL A 486 -6.60 19.70 -5.37
C VAL A 486 -7.74 20.26 -4.50
N ILE A 487 -8.02 21.57 -4.57
CA ILE A 487 -9.16 22.19 -3.88
C ILE A 487 -10.49 21.59 -4.35
N LEU A 488 -10.67 21.40 -5.66
CA LEU A 488 -11.85 20.73 -6.22
C LEU A 488 -11.94 19.26 -5.77
N GLY A 489 -10.81 18.55 -5.69
CA GLY A 489 -10.73 17.18 -5.16
C GLY A 489 -11.16 17.07 -3.70
N LEU A 490 -10.62 17.94 -2.83
CA LEU A 490 -10.98 18.03 -1.41
C LEU A 490 -12.49 18.34 -1.25
N SER A 491 -13.02 19.22 -2.09
CA SER A 491 -14.42 19.64 -2.04
C SER A 491 -15.38 18.53 -2.44
N GLY A 492 -15.05 17.75 -3.48
CA GLY A 492 -15.83 16.56 -3.83
C GLY A 492 -15.73 15.45 -2.79
N CYS A 493 -14.61 15.33 -2.07
CA CYS A 493 -14.46 14.36 -0.97
C CYS A 493 -15.47 14.62 0.16
N HIS A 494 -15.75 15.90 0.44
CA HIS A 494 -16.81 16.35 1.34
C HIS A 494 -18.20 16.18 0.70
N TRP A 495 -18.41 16.75 -0.50
CA TRP A 495 -19.75 16.91 -1.09
C TRP A 495 -20.37 15.60 -1.61
N ARG A 496 -19.57 14.59 -2.01
CA ARG A 496 -20.06 13.28 -2.49
C ARG A 496 -20.99 12.54 -1.53
N ARG A 497 -21.04 12.93 -0.24
CA ARG A 497 -21.99 12.44 0.76
C ARG A 497 -23.44 12.85 0.47
N ILE A 498 -23.63 14.06 -0.06
CA ILE A 498 -24.94 14.65 -0.38
C ILE A 498 -25.21 14.47 -1.88
N TYR A 499 -24.20 14.70 -2.73
CA TYR A 499 -24.33 14.59 -4.18
C TYR A 499 -23.25 13.67 -4.77
N PRO A 500 -23.46 12.33 -4.79
CA PRO A 500 -22.44 11.36 -5.19
C PRO A 500 -21.89 11.52 -6.61
N GLN A 501 -22.69 12.07 -7.53
CA GLN A 501 -22.32 12.18 -8.96
C GLN A 501 -21.14 13.14 -9.20
N ILE A 502 -20.96 14.15 -8.35
CA ILE A 502 -19.83 15.10 -8.46
C ILE A 502 -18.46 14.44 -8.22
N TRP A 503 -18.44 13.24 -7.65
CA TRP A 503 -17.21 12.57 -7.25
C TRP A 503 -16.33 12.19 -8.43
N ASP A 504 -16.89 11.80 -9.57
CA ASP A 504 -16.09 11.45 -10.76
C ASP A 504 -15.29 12.66 -11.27
N ARG A 505 -15.89 13.86 -11.24
CA ARG A 505 -15.20 15.11 -11.59
C ARG A 505 -14.11 15.46 -10.58
N ALA A 506 -14.44 15.43 -9.29
CA ALA A 506 -13.51 15.75 -8.22
C ALA A 506 -12.31 14.78 -8.18
N LEU A 507 -12.54 13.48 -8.40
CA LEU A 507 -11.51 12.46 -8.47
C LEU A 507 -10.60 12.65 -9.70
N ALA A 508 -11.16 13.07 -10.85
CA ALA A 508 -10.36 13.44 -12.02
C ALA A 508 -9.46 14.66 -11.75
N ARG A 509 -10.00 15.68 -11.06
CA ARG A 509 -9.22 16.86 -10.61
C ARG A 509 -8.13 16.51 -9.59
N GLN A 510 -8.43 15.68 -8.60
CA GLN A 510 -7.44 15.18 -7.63
C GLN A 510 -6.32 14.37 -8.32
N GLY A 511 -6.67 13.52 -9.30
CA GLY A 511 -5.71 12.79 -10.12
C GLY A 511 -4.82 13.71 -10.97
N LYS A 512 -5.39 14.78 -11.52
CA LYS A 512 -4.64 15.82 -12.26
C LYS A 512 -3.64 16.54 -11.35
N ALA A 513 -4.06 16.96 -10.15
CA ALA A 513 -3.19 17.60 -9.17
C ALA A 513 -2.02 16.69 -8.75
N LEU A 514 -2.29 15.39 -8.54
CA LEU A 514 -1.25 14.41 -8.21
C LEU A 514 -0.20 14.26 -9.33
N ALA A 515 -0.63 14.25 -10.59
CA ALA A 515 0.26 14.20 -11.75
C ALA A 515 1.08 15.50 -11.90
N GLN A 516 0.43 16.66 -11.74
CA GLN A 516 1.07 17.97 -11.81
C GLN A 516 2.13 18.15 -10.72
N VAL A 517 1.82 17.84 -9.45
CA VAL A 517 2.81 17.95 -8.37
C VAL A 517 3.95 16.94 -8.51
N SER A 518 3.72 15.75 -9.07
CA SER A 518 4.80 14.82 -9.41
C SER A 518 5.79 15.43 -10.42
N ASN A 519 5.30 16.21 -11.39
CA ASN A 519 6.15 16.91 -12.35
C ASN A 519 6.92 18.08 -11.71
N LEU A 520 6.29 18.84 -10.80
CA LEU A 520 6.98 19.89 -10.03
C LEU A 520 8.13 19.30 -9.20
N LEU A 521 7.88 18.19 -8.49
CA LEU A 521 8.89 17.51 -7.67
C LEU A 521 10.04 16.88 -8.48
N ARG A 522 9.86 16.61 -9.78
CA ARG A 522 10.94 16.15 -10.68
C ARG A 522 11.88 17.27 -11.12
N ARG A 523 11.52 18.54 -10.92
CA ARG A 523 12.32 19.72 -11.26
C ARG A 523 12.53 20.59 -10.01
N PRO A 524 13.15 20.05 -8.93
CA PRO A 524 13.47 20.86 -7.76
C PRO A 524 14.39 22.02 -8.18
N ASN A 525 14.22 23.18 -7.54
CA ASN A 525 15.06 24.37 -7.66
C ASN A 525 14.81 25.31 -8.87
N GLN A 526 13.60 25.37 -9.46
CA GLN A 526 13.31 26.42 -10.45
C GLN A 526 12.85 27.76 -9.85
N ASN A 527 11.90 27.80 -8.91
CA ASN A 527 11.44 29.05 -8.27
C ASN A 527 10.72 28.83 -6.93
N ARG A 528 10.68 29.86 -6.06
CA ARG A 528 9.97 29.87 -4.76
C ARG A 528 8.47 29.57 -4.90
N GLN A 529 7.81 30.12 -5.93
CA GLN A 529 6.39 29.91 -6.21
C GLN A 529 6.07 28.41 -6.35
N SER A 530 6.84 27.69 -7.17
CA SER A 530 6.65 26.26 -7.44
C SER A 530 6.93 25.37 -6.22
N PHE A 531 7.82 25.81 -5.31
CA PHE A 531 8.01 25.13 -4.02
C PHE A 531 6.77 25.24 -3.14
N LEU A 532 6.20 26.45 -2.99
CA LEU A 532 5.00 26.69 -2.19
C LEU A 532 3.78 26.00 -2.80
N GLU A 533 3.62 26.06 -4.11
CA GLU A 533 2.61 25.32 -4.88
C GLU A 533 2.68 23.81 -4.60
N ALA A 534 3.87 23.22 -4.73
CA ALA A 534 4.05 21.79 -4.46
C ALA A 534 3.81 21.45 -2.98
N CYS A 535 4.27 22.27 -2.04
CA CYS A 535 4.09 22.06 -0.61
C CYS A 535 2.60 22.08 -0.23
N ALA A 536 1.89 23.16 -0.58
CA ALA A 536 0.46 23.30 -0.32
C ALA A 536 -0.36 22.21 -1.03
N THR A 537 0.00 21.82 -2.26
CA THR A 537 -0.68 20.70 -2.96
C THR A 537 -0.52 19.38 -2.21
N ILE A 538 0.70 19.04 -1.75
CA ILE A 538 0.95 17.80 -1.01
C ILE A 538 0.21 17.82 0.33
N LEU A 539 0.15 18.98 1.01
CA LEU A 539 -0.58 19.14 2.26
C LEU A 539 -2.10 18.98 2.07
N LEU A 540 -2.68 19.54 1.01
CA LEU A 540 -4.12 19.40 0.70
C LEU A 540 -4.48 17.98 0.23
N LEU A 541 -3.59 17.29 -0.50
CA LEU A 541 -3.72 15.85 -0.77
C LEU A 541 -3.67 15.04 0.53
N CYS A 542 -2.75 15.36 1.45
CA CYS A 542 -2.70 14.75 2.78
C CYS A 542 -4.01 14.97 3.55
N LEU A 543 -4.51 16.21 3.55
CA LEU A 543 -5.75 16.61 4.21
C LEU A 543 -6.98 15.86 3.65
N THR A 544 -7.06 15.70 2.33
CA THR A 544 -8.13 14.94 1.66
C THR A 544 -8.15 13.47 2.11
N GLU A 545 -6.99 12.81 2.13
CA GLU A 545 -6.83 11.43 2.57
C GLU A 545 -7.11 11.24 4.07
N LEU A 546 -6.72 12.21 4.90
CA LEU A 546 -6.97 12.23 6.34
C LEU A 546 -8.46 12.37 6.63
N PHE A 547 -9.15 13.30 5.96
CA PHE A 547 -10.57 13.54 6.16
C PHE A 547 -11.47 12.48 5.54
N GLU A 548 -11.03 11.74 4.54
CA GLU A 548 -11.69 10.51 4.12
C GLU A 548 -11.61 9.43 5.22
N GLY A 549 -10.47 9.30 5.90
CA GLY A 549 -10.28 8.45 7.09
C GLY A 549 -10.17 6.94 6.83
N THR A 550 -10.31 6.49 5.58
CA THR A 550 -10.18 5.07 5.18
C THR A 550 -8.75 4.69 4.81
N SER A 551 -7.98 5.62 4.26
CA SER A 551 -6.71 5.40 3.59
C SER A 551 -5.50 5.47 4.54
N ARG A 552 -4.43 4.75 4.20
CA ARG A 552 -3.12 4.86 4.86
C ARG A 552 -2.15 5.77 4.10
N VAL A 553 -2.55 6.31 2.94
CA VAL A 553 -1.65 6.99 1.98
C VAL A 553 -1.23 8.38 2.46
N TRP A 554 -2.02 9.04 3.31
CA TRP A 554 -1.65 10.29 4.00
C TRP A 554 -0.24 10.27 4.61
N LYS A 555 0.24 9.11 5.09
CA LYS A 555 1.59 8.93 5.65
C LYS A 555 2.70 9.27 4.65
N TRP A 556 2.48 9.01 3.37
CA TRP A 556 3.41 9.32 2.30
C TRP A 556 3.36 10.79 1.91
N HIS A 557 2.16 11.39 1.84
CA HIS A 557 2.01 12.83 1.61
C HIS A 557 2.65 13.65 2.74
N LEU A 558 2.35 13.33 4.01
CA LEU A 558 2.96 13.98 5.16
C LEU A 558 4.49 13.83 5.15
N LYS A 559 5.02 12.64 4.84
CA LYS A 559 6.48 12.44 4.71
C LYS A 559 7.08 13.24 3.54
N ALA A 560 6.38 13.35 2.41
CA ALA A 560 6.84 14.13 1.27
C ALA A 560 6.88 15.64 1.60
N ALA A 561 5.84 16.18 2.23
CA ALA A 561 5.82 17.57 2.70
C ALA A 561 6.92 17.83 3.76
N GLY A 562 7.09 16.91 4.71
CA GLY A 562 8.12 17.01 5.74
C GLY A 562 9.54 17.00 5.18
N ASN A 563 9.83 16.14 4.19
CA ASN A 563 11.09 16.15 3.46
C ASN A 563 11.30 17.47 2.71
N LEU A 564 10.28 17.95 1.99
CA LEU A 564 10.34 19.19 1.21
C LEU A 564 10.66 20.41 2.10
N LEU A 565 9.98 20.53 3.24
CA LEU A 565 10.21 21.58 4.25
C LEU A 565 11.57 21.40 4.96
N SER A 566 12.01 20.17 5.23
CA SER A 566 13.34 19.88 5.81
C SER A 566 14.48 20.34 4.89
N THR A 567 14.35 20.12 3.57
CA THR A 567 15.35 20.56 2.59
C THR A 567 15.43 22.08 2.53
N ALA A 568 14.31 22.80 2.59
CA ALA A 568 14.32 24.26 2.68
C ALA A 568 14.89 24.79 4.01
N ALA A 569 14.68 24.05 5.12
CA ALA A 569 15.26 24.41 6.41
C ALA A 569 16.78 24.26 6.45
N ALA A 570 17.33 23.22 5.81
CA ALA A 570 18.78 23.04 5.67
C ALA A 570 19.44 24.11 4.80
N ALA A 571 18.69 24.73 3.88
CA ALA A 571 19.16 25.78 2.96
C ALA A 571 19.07 27.21 3.53
N THR A 572 18.93 27.37 4.85
CA THR A 572 18.66 28.65 5.56
C THR A 572 17.42 29.44 5.10
N ASP A 573 16.59 28.89 4.21
CA ASP A 573 15.37 29.53 3.71
C ASP A 573 14.16 29.45 4.67
N LEU A 574 14.25 28.73 5.82
CA LEU A 574 13.11 28.60 6.75
C LEU A 574 12.61 29.93 7.30
N HIS A 575 13.51 30.86 7.65
CA HIS A 575 13.13 32.20 8.11
C HIS A 575 12.49 33.02 6.97
N ARG A 576 12.87 32.76 5.71
CA ARG A 576 12.27 33.39 4.54
C ARG A 576 10.91 32.78 4.19
N LEU A 577 10.70 31.49 4.45
CA LEU A 577 9.39 30.84 4.36
C LEU A 577 8.43 31.40 5.41
N ALA A 578 8.89 31.53 6.66
CA ALA A 578 8.13 32.14 7.75
C ALA A 578 7.89 33.65 7.57
N SER A 579 8.47 34.30 6.54
CA SER A 579 8.26 35.73 6.25
C SER A 579 7.21 36.01 5.17
N THR A 580 6.47 35.00 4.67
CA THR A 580 5.34 35.21 3.75
C THR A 580 4.11 34.40 4.17
N PRO A 581 2.88 34.89 3.93
CA PRO A 581 1.66 34.24 4.40
C PRO A 581 1.50 32.82 3.84
N GLU A 582 1.92 32.55 2.60
CA GLU A 582 1.87 31.22 1.98
C GLU A 582 2.82 30.22 2.66
N GLY A 583 4.00 30.69 3.07
CA GLY A 583 4.97 29.87 3.79
C GLY A 583 4.55 29.62 5.23
N ILE A 584 3.99 30.62 5.91
CA ILE A 584 3.35 30.47 7.23
C ILE A 584 2.20 29.45 7.14
N PHE A 585 1.31 29.56 6.16
CA PHE A 585 0.21 28.62 5.93
C PHE A 585 0.72 27.18 5.76
N CYS A 586 1.73 26.97 4.90
CA CYS A 586 2.32 25.64 4.70
C CYS A 586 2.93 25.08 5.99
N LEU A 587 3.63 25.91 6.78
CA LEU A 587 4.25 25.50 8.04
C LEU A 587 3.21 25.20 9.13
N GLN A 588 2.22 26.07 9.34
CA GLN A 588 1.14 25.88 10.33
C GLN A 588 0.31 24.62 10.00
N LEU A 589 -0.09 24.44 8.74
CA LEU A 589 -0.81 23.25 8.29
C LEU A 589 0.04 21.99 8.44
N PHE A 590 1.32 22.03 8.04
CA PHE A 590 2.22 20.90 8.26
C PHE A 590 2.34 20.53 9.74
N HIS A 591 2.65 21.49 10.61
CA HIS A 591 2.83 21.25 12.04
C HIS A 591 1.57 20.67 12.69
N TYR A 592 0.38 21.15 12.30
CA TYR A 592 -0.88 20.58 12.78
C TYR A 592 -1.05 19.10 12.38
N LEU A 593 -0.93 18.80 11.09
CA LEU A 593 -1.11 17.42 10.59
C LEU A 593 0.00 16.47 11.09
N ASP A 594 1.24 16.96 11.24
CA ASP A 594 2.36 16.20 11.79
C ASP A 594 2.12 15.87 13.27
N ALA A 595 1.74 16.86 14.10
CA ALA A 595 1.44 16.69 15.51
C ALA A 595 0.25 15.74 15.75
N MET A 596 -0.90 15.97 15.12
CA MET A 596 -2.09 15.11 15.30
C MET A 596 -1.84 13.68 14.79
N SER A 597 -1.06 13.53 13.72
CA SER A 597 -0.68 12.19 13.24
C SER A 597 0.32 11.46 14.15
N THR A 598 0.96 12.10 15.14
CA THR A 598 1.81 11.39 16.12
C THR A 598 1.00 10.36 16.90
N ILE A 599 -0.26 10.66 17.23
CA ILE A 599 -1.22 9.72 17.83
C ILE A 599 -1.35 8.49 16.93
N SER A 600 -1.47 8.72 15.62
CA SER A 600 -1.67 7.64 14.66
C SER A 600 -0.41 6.89 14.24
N ARG A 601 0.77 7.49 14.40
CA ARG A 601 2.07 6.90 14.06
C ARG A 601 2.81 6.27 15.25
N CYS A 602 2.54 6.69 16.48
CA CYS A 602 3.36 6.43 17.68
C CYS A 602 4.85 6.71 17.39
N LYS A 603 5.12 7.91 16.87
CA LYS A 603 6.45 8.40 16.47
C LYS A 603 6.53 9.90 16.74
N PRO A 604 7.73 10.47 16.92
CA PRO A 604 7.89 11.90 17.05
C PRO A 604 7.39 12.65 15.80
N PRO A 605 7.09 13.96 15.94
CA PRO A 605 6.97 14.87 14.80
C PRO A 605 8.16 14.73 13.85
N LEU A 606 7.91 14.87 12.55
CA LEU A 606 8.93 14.87 11.50
C LEU A 606 9.76 16.16 11.49
N LEU A 607 9.16 17.29 11.88
CA LEU A 607 9.85 18.57 12.07
C LEU A 607 9.67 19.08 13.49
N ARG A 608 10.72 19.74 14.02
CA ARG A 608 10.63 20.51 15.26
C ARG A 608 9.72 21.72 15.03
N ALA A 609 8.88 22.04 16.01
CA ALA A 609 8.00 23.21 15.94
C ALA A 609 8.81 24.49 15.75
N VAL A 610 8.39 25.33 14.80
CA VAL A 610 8.84 26.72 14.67
C VAL A 610 7.90 27.59 15.49
N PRO A 611 8.38 28.59 16.26
CA PRO A 611 7.52 29.58 16.88
C PRO A 611 6.83 30.40 15.79
N LEU A 612 5.57 30.09 15.53
CA LEU A 612 4.68 30.79 14.62
C LEU A 612 3.59 31.44 15.48
N GLY A 613 3.09 32.60 15.05
CA GLY A 613 1.99 33.30 15.73
C GLY A 613 0.66 32.54 15.65
N ASP A 614 -0.44 33.22 15.98
CA ASP A 614 -1.77 32.63 16.11
C ASP A 614 -2.14 31.68 14.96
N ASN A 615 -2.60 30.50 15.33
CA ASN A 615 -2.79 29.37 14.44
C ASN A 615 -4.28 29.08 14.24
N SER A 616 -4.93 29.87 13.37
CA SER A 616 -6.33 29.71 12.97
C SER A 616 -6.59 28.44 12.14
N ILE A 617 -5.57 27.62 11.86
CA ILE A 617 -5.71 26.27 11.28
C ILE A 617 -5.97 25.22 12.37
N SER A 618 -5.27 25.28 13.51
CA SER A 618 -5.46 24.29 14.58
C SER A 618 -6.57 24.68 15.57
N GLY A 619 -6.71 25.98 15.88
CA GLY A 619 -7.56 26.47 16.97
C GLY A 619 -7.08 26.06 18.37
N ILE A 620 -5.85 25.54 18.48
CA ILE A 620 -5.25 25.00 19.71
C ILE A 620 -3.84 25.60 19.87
N PRO A 621 -3.46 26.07 21.08
CA PRO A 621 -2.13 26.63 21.35
C PRO A 621 -0.99 25.70 20.88
N PRO A 622 0.00 26.22 20.11
CA PRO A 622 1.11 25.41 19.60
C PRO A 622 1.87 24.56 20.63
N PRO A 623 2.08 24.99 21.90
CA PRO A 623 2.72 24.16 22.92
C PRO A 623 1.99 22.83 23.18
N LEU A 624 0.65 22.81 23.15
CA LEU A 624 -0.12 21.57 23.36
C LEU A 624 0.13 20.54 22.24
N LEU A 625 0.31 21.00 21.00
CA LEU A 625 0.68 20.13 19.89
C LEU A 625 2.09 19.53 20.07
N GLU A 626 3.03 20.29 20.67
CA GLU A 626 4.35 19.76 21.03
C GLU A 626 4.27 18.75 22.17
N TYR A 627 3.53 19.03 23.25
CA TYR A 627 3.33 18.10 24.36
C TYR A 627 2.66 16.80 23.90
N LEU A 628 1.66 16.87 23.03
CA LEU A 628 1.05 15.70 22.38
C LEU A 628 2.11 14.86 21.62
N GLY A 629 3.03 15.51 20.90
CA GLY A 629 4.16 14.87 20.23
C GLY A 629 5.12 14.18 21.21
N ARG A 630 5.45 14.83 22.33
CA ARG A 630 6.30 14.27 23.41
C ARG A 630 5.64 13.06 24.09
N VAL A 631 4.34 13.14 24.38
CA VAL A 631 3.54 12.04 24.94
C VAL A 631 3.51 10.83 23.97
N ASN A 632 3.25 11.05 22.68
CA ASN A 632 3.26 9.97 21.69
C ASN A 632 4.67 9.44 21.34
N LEU A 633 5.73 10.19 21.63
CA LEU A 633 7.10 9.67 21.65
C LEU A 633 7.32 8.71 22.82
N LEU A 634 6.87 9.04 24.04
CA LEU A 634 6.89 8.10 25.17
C LEU A 634 6.12 6.80 24.85
N ALA A 635 4.98 6.89 24.15
CA ALA A 635 4.26 5.70 23.67
C ALA A 635 5.13 4.76 22.81
N ALA A 636 6.04 5.31 21.98
CA ALA A 636 6.97 4.54 21.16
C ALA A 636 8.05 3.81 21.98
N HIS A 637 8.33 4.29 23.20
CA HIS A 637 9.29 3.70 24.12
C HIS A 637 8.66 2.72 25.12
N ARG A 638 7.33 2.57 25.15
CA ARG A 638 6.63 1.67 26.10
C ARG A 638 7.13 0.22 26.05
N SER A 639 7.56 -0.28 24.88
CA SER A 639 8.12 -1.64 24.74
C SER A 639 9.57 -1.79 25.23
N ARG A 640 10.20 -0.72 25.73
CA ARG A 640 11.55 -0.74 26.31
C ARG A 640 11.54 -0.79 27.85
N ARG A 641 10.35 -0.82 28.46
CA ARG A 641 10.12 -1.02 29.90
C ARG A 641 10.30 -2.51 30.21
N VAL A 642 11.54 -2.97 30.33
CA VAL A 642 11.90 -4.40 30.46
C VAL A 642 12.59 -4.75 31.77
N ASP A 643 13.08 -3.73 32.49
CA ASP A 643 13.77 -3.82 33.78
C ASP A 643 13.47 -2.58 34.64
N ASP A 644 13.76 -2.64 35.95
CA ASP A 644 13.43 -1.57 36.90
C ASP A 644 14.09 -0.22 36.57
N LEU A 645 15.32 -0.21 36.03
CA LEU A 645 16.01 1.01 35.65
C LEU A 645 15.34 1.67 34.42
N SER A 646 14.92 0.84 33.46
CA SER A 646 14.16 1.29 32.29
C SER A 646 12.77 1.82 32.67
N GLU A 647 12.12 1.24 33.68
CA GLU A 647 10.83 1.69 34.24
C GLU A 647 10.98 3.02 34.98
N ILE A 648 12.00 3.16 35.83
CA ILE A 648 12.32 4.42 36.53
C ILE A 648 12.58 5.51 35.50
N GLY A 649 13.45 5.27 34.51
CA GLY A 649 13.73 6.25 33.45
C GLY A 649 12.49 6.64 32.64
N PHE A 650 11.59 5.69 32.36
CA PHE A 650 10.33 5.95 31.68
C PHE A 650 9.39 6.82 32.53
N ARG A 651 9.22 6.50 33.82
CA ARG A 651 8.39 7.27 34.75
C ARG A 651 8.95 8.66 35.01
N THR A 652 10.27 8.82 35.12
CA THR A 652 10.92 10.15 35.21
C THR A 652 10.67 11.00 33.97
N ALA A 653 10.79 10.43 32.77
CA ALA A 653 10.48 11.15 31.53
C ALA A 653 9.00 11.54 31.41
N ALA A 654 8.09 10.67 31.86
CA ALA A 654 6.66 10.98 31.93
C ALA A 654 6.33 12.09 32.96
N ALA A 655 6.94 12.03 34.14
CA ALA A 655 6.80 13.06 35.18
C ALA A 655 7.31 14.43 34.70
N HIS A 656 8.41 14.47 33.93
CA HIS A 656 8.91 15.70 33.33
C HIS A 656 7.91 16.32 32.33
N VAL A 657 7.26 15.51 31.48
CA VAL A 657 6.22 16.00 30.56
C VAL A 657 4.99 16.49 31.32
N ARG A 658 4.59 15.81 32.41
CA ARG A 658 3.50 16.25 33.30
C ARG A 658 3.80 17.62 33.92
N ALA A 659 4.97 17.78 34.55
CA ALA A 659 5.40 19.03 35.15
C ALA A 659 5.46 20.20 34.13
N GLN A 660 5.88 19.93 32.89
CA GLN A 660 5.87 20.95 31.83
C GLN A 660 4.46 21.38 31.41
N LEU A 661 3.47 20.47 31.40
CA LEU A 661 2.07 20.82 31.18
C LEU A 661 1.51 21.66 32.34
N ASP A 662 1.89 21.32 33.58
CA ASP A 662 1.50 22.07 34.78
C ASP A 662 2.05 23.51 34.75
N THR A 663 3.35 23.69 34.45
CA THR A 663 3.94 25.02 34.28
C THR A 663 3.29 25.79 33.13
N TRP A 664 3.12 25.16 31.96
CA TRP A 664 2.50 25.80 30.81
C TRP A 664 1.07 26.30 31.10
N ARG A 665 0.27 25.55 31.85
CA ARG A 665 -1.09 25.97 32.22
C ARG A 665 -1.06 27.23 33.10
N VAL A 666 -0.18 27.30 34.10
CA VAL A 666 -0.01 28.49 34.94
C VAL A 666 0.40 29.72 34.10
N ASP A 667 1.36 29.56 33.19
CA ASP A 667 1.80 30.63 32.29
C ASP A 667 0.68 31.06 31.32
N TYR A 668 -0.09 30.11 30.81
CA TYR A 668 -1.22 30.36 29.92
C TYR A 668 -2.34 31.13 30.62
N ASP A 669 -2.74 30.72 31.83
CA ASP A 669 -3.80 31.38 32.60
C ASP A 669 -3.39 32.81 33.02
N ALA A 670 -2.11 33.02 33.38
CA ALA A 670 -1.56 34.34 33.68
C ALA A 670 -1.55 35.28 32.45
N THR A 671 -1.37 34.74 31.25
CA THR A 671 -1.31 35.51 29.99
C THR A 671 -2.69 35.74 29.37
N SER A 672 -3.62 34.78 29.49
CA SER A 672 -4.88 34.71 28.74
C SER A 672 -6.06 35.44 29.40
N THR A 673 -5.79 36.46 30.21
CA THR A 673 -6.79 37.18 31.03
C THR A 673 -7.96 37.79 30.23
N ALA A 674 -7.80 38.02 28.93
CA ALA A 674 -8.86 38.51 28.03
C ALA A 674 -9.67 37.41 27.29
N LEU A 675 -9.28 36.13 27.42
CA LEU A 675 -9.86 34.99 26.68
C LEU A 675 -10.58 33.96 27.58
N VAL A 676 -10.56 34.17 28.90
CA VAL A 676 -11.15 33.27 29.91
C VAL A 676 -12.63 33.01 29.61
N ASN A 677 -13.03 31.73 29.62
CA ASN A 677 -14.37 31.24 29.28
C ASN A 677 -14.79 31.37 27.81
N SER A 678 -13.91 31.76 26.89
CA SER A 678 -14.17 31.66 25.45
C SER A 678 -14.26 30.19 25.00
N ASP A 679 -14.91 29.93 23.87
CA ASP A 679 -14.92 28.59 23.26
C ASP A 679 -13.51 28.08 22.93
N ALA A 680 -12.58 28.98 22.59
CA ALA A 680 -11.18 28.65 22.34
C ALA A 680 -10.44 28.22 23.63
N ASP A 681 -10.69 28.87 24.77
CA ASP A 681 -10.16 28.49 26.09
C ASP A 681 -10.75 27.15 26.57
N ARG A 682 -12.05 26.94 26.35
CA ARG A 682 -12.73 25.65 26.60
C ARG A 682 -12.14 24.53 25.74
N ALA A 683 -11.95 24.76 24.44
CA ALA A 683 -11.34 23.79 23.53
C ALA A 683 -9.88 23.49 23.92
N THR A 684 -9.11 24.52 24.29
CA THR A 684 -7.74 24.41 24.82
C THR A 684 -7.71 23.53 26.07
N THR A 685 -8.64 23.75 27.00
CA THR A 685 -8.78 22.96 28.23
C THR A 685 -9.17 21.51 27.95
N ALA A 686 -10.14 21.25 27.09
CA ALA A 686 -10.49 19.89 26.67
C ALA A 686 -9.29 19.17 26.01
N PHE A 687 -8.49 19.88 25.22
CA PHE A 687 -7.32 19.34 24.53
C PHE A 687 -6.15 19.04 25.47
N GLU A 688 -5.86 19.93 26.43
CA GLU A 688 -4.86 19.71 27.48
C GLU A 688 -5.20 18.45 28.31
N TRP A 689 -6.43 18.36 28.82
CA TRP A 689 -6.84 17.22 29.63
C TRP A 689 -6.89 15.91 28.83
N ALA A 690 -7.15 15.97 27.53
CA ALA A 690 -6.98 14.82 26.64
C ALA A 690 -5.51 14.38 26.48
N ILE A 691 -4.55 15.31 26.48
CA ILE A 691 -3.10 14.99 26.53
C ILE A 691 -2.74 14.35 27.89
N ARG A 692 -3.25 14.89 29.01
CA ARG A 692 -3.04 14.34 30.36
C ARG A 692 -3.57 12.91 30.49
N LEU A 693 -4.80 12.67 30.05
CA LEU A 693 -5.41 11.35 29.98
C LEU A 693 -4.63 10.41 29.06
N ARG A 694 -4.16 10.91 27.91
CA ARG A 694 -3.31 10.12 27.00
C ARG A 694 -1.97 9.74 27.63
N LEU A 695 -1.35 10.63 28.41
CA LEU A 695 -0.13 10.34 29.16
C LEU A 695 -0.36 9.25 30.22
N HIS A 696 -1.44 9.35 31.00
CA HIS A 696 -1.84 8.29 31.94
C HIS A 696 -2.01 6.93 31.24
N GLN A 697 -2.72 6.90 30.11
CA GLN A 697 -2.90 5.68 29.29
C GLN A 697 -1.60 5.00 28.83
N ILE A 698 -0.52 5.78 28.70
CA ILE A 698 0.80 5.32 28.26
C ILE A 698 1.65 4.81 29.44
N VAL A 699 1.53 5.44 30.60
CA VAL A 699 2.31 5.13 31.81
C VAL A 699 1.68 3.99 32.61
N ASP A 700 0.41 4.13 32.97
CA ASP A 700 -0.23 3.30 34.00
C ASP A 700 -1.27 2.32 33.42
N GLY A 701 -1.92 2.68 32.30
CA GLY A 701 -2.79 1.75 31.55
C GLY A 701 -4.18 2.31 31.26
N TYR A 702 -5.12 1.44 30.91
CA TYR A 702 -6.48 1.80 30.47
C TYR A 702 -7.55 1.45 31.53
N ASP A 703 -7.22 1.51 32.82
CA ASP A 703 -8.20 1.29 33.90
C ASP A 703 -9.16 2.49 34.00
N PRO A 704 -10.48 2.31 33.74
CA PRO A 704 -11.44 3.39 33.81
C PRO A 704 -11.72 3.87 35.25
N HIS A 705 -11.37 3.09 36.28
CA HIS A 705 -11.65 3.42 37.68
C HIS A 705 -10.56 4.26 38.36
N HIS A 706 -9.44 4.53 37.66
CA HIS A 706 -8.34 5.27 38.23
C HIS A 706 -8.70 6.76 38.43
N ALA A 707 -8.33 7.35 39.58
CA ALA A 707 -8.70 8.72 39.95
C ALA A 707 -8.24 9.78 38.91
N ASP A 708 -7.02 9.66 38.38
CA ASP A 708 -6.53 10.52 37.26
C ASP A 708 -7.44 10.46 36.02
N VAL A 709 -8.07 9.30 35.73
CA VAL A 709 -8.96 9.12 34.57
C VAL A 709 -10.28 9.84 34.82
N GLU A 710 -10.90 9.64 35.99
CA GLU A 710 -12.14 10.32 36.36
C GLU A 710 -11.97 11.85 36.40
N ASN A 711 -10.85 12.33 36.95
CA ASN A 711 -10.53 13.75 36.98
C ASN A 711 -10.39 14.33 35.56
N ALA A 712 -9.65 13.66 34.68
CA ALA A 712 -9.51 14.10 33.29
C ALA A 712 -10.84 14.03 32.51
N LEU A 713 -11.66 13.00 32.74
CA LEU A 713 -13.00 12.89 32.16
C LEU A 713 -13.89 14.06 32.59
N SER A 714 -13.91 14.41 33.88
CA SER A 714 -14.68 15.53 34.41
C SER A 714 -14.31 16.85 33.72
N HIS A 715 -13.02 17.16 33.62
CA HIS A 715 -12.56 18.37 32.94
C HIS A 715 -12.84 18.39 31.43
N ILE A 716 -12.61 17.28 30.71
CA ILE A 716 -12.90 17.20 29.27
C ILE A 716 -14.41 17.37 29.02
N MET A 717 -15.26 16.64 29.75
CA MET A 717 -16.71 16.67 29.54
C MET A 717 -17.30 18.04 29.89
N THR A 718 -16.87 18.66 30.99
CA THR A 718 -17.30 20.01 31.37
C THR A 718 -16.94 21.05 30.30
N ALA A 719 -15.71 21.01 29.79
CA ALA A 719 -15.26 21.93 28.75
C ALA A 719 -15.96 21.71 27.41
N VAL A 720 -16.15 20.45 26.98
CA VAL A 720 -16.84 20.09 25.73
C VAL A 720 -18.33 20.45 25.77
N LEU A 721 -19.01 20.20 26.89
CA LEU A 721 -20.44 20.52 27.05
C LEU A 721 -20.71 22.03 27.08
N ALA A 722 -19.74 22.83 27.52
CA ALA A 722 -19.85 24.28 27.53
C ALA A 722 -19.70 24.91 26.13
N ILE A 723 -19.18 24.19 25.12
CA ILE A 723 -18.99 24.69 23.75
C ILE A 723 -20.27 24.45 22.93
N PRO A 724 -20.93 25.51 22.39
CA PRO A 724 -22.11 25.37 21.54
C PRO A 724 -21.89 24.49 20.32
N TYR A 725 -22.97 23.88 19.83
CA TYR A 725 -22.99 23.19 18.54
C TYR A 725 -22.73 24.18 17.39
N GLY A 726 -21.92 23.77 16.40
CA GLY A 726 -21.53 24.65 15.29
C GLY A 726 -20.53 25.77 15.64
N SER A 727 -19.96 25.78 16.86
CA SER A 727 -18.87 26.69 17.20
C SER A 727 -17.64 26.45 16.29
N PRO A 728 -16.91 27.48 15.83
CA PRO A 728 -15.76 27.31 14.92
C PRO A 728 -14.64 26.40 15.44
N VAL A 729 -14.58 26.19 16.76
CA VAL A 729 -13.60 25.29 17.39
C VAL A 729 -14.05 23.83 17.44
N GLU A 730 -15.28 23.49 17.02
CA GLU A 730 -15.88 22.15 17.18
C GLU A 730 -14.98 21.03 16.63
N GLY A 731 -14.34 21.24 15.47
CA GLY A 731 -13.41 20.27 14.88
C GLY A 731 -12.12 20.01 15.69
N SER A 732 -11.80 20.83 16.69
CA SER A 732 -10.67 20.55 17.60
C SER A 732 -11.02 19.53 18.68
N LEU A 733 -12.32 19.28 18.89
CA LEU A 733 -12.85 18.40 19.93
C LEU A 733 -12.80 16.92 19.54
N LEU A 734 -12.48 16.58 18.29
CA LEU A 734 -12.40 15.18 17.83
C LEU A 734 -11.41 14.35 18.66
N PHE A 735 -10.22 14.87 18.93
CA PHE A 735 -9.25 14.19 19.80
C PHE A 735 -9.74 14.06 21.25
N PRO A 736 -10.17 15.15 21.94
CA PRO A 736 -10.77 15.07 23.27
C PRO A 736 -11.94 14.07 23.38
N LEU A 737 -12.91 14.15 22.47
CA LEU A 737 -14.10 13.28 22.44
C LEU A 737 -13.71 11.80 22.31
N VAL A 738 -12.74 11.47 21.46
CA VAL A 738 -12.31 10.07 21.29
C VAL A 738 -11.53 9.56 22.51
N ILE A 739 -10.63 10.35 23.10
CA ILE A 739 -9.85 9.90 24.27
C ILE A 739 -10.73 9.77 25.52
N ALA A 740 -11.66 10.71 25.74
CA ALA A 740 -12.64 10.62 26.82
C ALA A 740 -13.63 9.48 26.58
N GLY A 741 -14.27 9.44 25.40
CA GLY A 741 -15.24 8.40 25.05
C GLY A 741 -14.69 6.98 25.14
N ALA A 742 -13.43 6.76 24.76
CA ALA A 742 -12.78 5.47 24.91
C ALA A 742 -12.52 5.06 26.37
N SER A 743 -12.46 6.02 27.29
CA SER A 743 -12.21 5.80 28.72
C SER A 743 -13.53 5.69 29.51
N CYS A 744 -14.65 6.18 28.97
CA CYS A 744 -16.01 6.02 29.53
C CYS A 744 -16.56 4.59 29.35
N ARG A 745 -15.95 3.56 29.97
CA ARG A 745 -16.44 2.19 29.84
C ARG A 745 -17.76 1.98 30.60
N ASP A 746 -17.88 2.44 31.85
CA ASP A 746 -19.02 2.04 32.68
C ASP A 746 -20.13 3.12 32.76
N GLY A 747 -19.84 4.35 32.34
CA GLY A 747 -20.79 5.47 32.29
C GLY A 747 -21.57 5.57 30.98
N MET A 748 -22.72 4.91 30.88
CA MET A 748 -23.60 4.93 29.69
C MET A 748 -24.00 6.36 29.28
N GLU A 749 -24.33 7.23 30.24
CA GLU A 749 -24.67 8.64 29.98
C GLU A 749 -23.53 9.39 29.27
N ARG A 750 -22.29 9.23 29.76
CA ARG A 750 -21.10 9.86 29.15
C ARG A 750 -20.82 9.32 27.75
N ARG A 751 -21.03 8.02 27.52
CA ARG A 751 -20.96 7.42 26.16
C ARG A 751 -21.97 8.06 25.21
N MET A 752 -23.21 8.23 25.66
CA MET A 752 -24.29 8.83 24.86
C MET A 752 -24.00 10.30 24.54
N VAL A 753 -23.55 11.10 25.51
CA VAL A 753 -23.13 12.50 25.28
C VAL A 753 -21.98 12.59 24.27
N VAL A 754 -20.93 11.78 24.41
CA VAL A 754 -19.83 11.75 23.43
C VAL A 754 -20.32 11.33 22.04
N LYS A 755 -21.22 10.34 21.97
CA LYS A 755 -21.82 9.90 20.71
C LYS A 755 -22.65 11.00 20.05
N GLU A 756 -23.46 11.72 20.83
CA GLU A 756 -24.27 12.86 20.36
C GLU A 756 -23.37 13.96 19.79
N ARG A 757 -22.36 14.42 20.55
CA ARG A 757 -21.38 15.42 20.07
C ARG A 757 -20.72 14.99 18.76
N LEU A 758 -20.32 13.73 18.63
CA LEU A 758 -19.72 13.21 17.38
C LEU A 758 -20.74 13.14 16.22
N MET A 759 -22.01 12.80 16.49
CA MET A 759 -23.06 12.79 15.48
C MET A 759 -23.43 14.20 14.99
N VAL A 760 -23.48 15.19 15.89
CA VAL A 760 -23.66 16.60 15.49
C VAL A 760 -22.45 17.06 14.68
N MET A 761 -21.23 16.77 15.14
CA MET A 761 -20.00 17.13 14.42
C MET A 761 -19.85 16.44 13.05
N GLU A 762 -20.38 15.22 12.88
CA GLU A 762 -20.50 14.56 11.56
C GLU A 762 -21.37 15.34 10.58
N ASN A 763 -22.40 16.01 11.09
CA ASN A 763 -23.34 16.82 10.32
C ASN A 763 -22.84 18.27 10.13
N THR A 764 -22.19 18.88 11.12
CA THR A 764 -21.68 20.27 11.03
C THR A 764 -20.44 20.38 10.15
N LEU A 765 -19.50 19.43 10.27
CA LEU A 765 -18.22 19.47 9.54
C LEU A 765 -18.18 18.56 8.31
N GLY A 766 -19.14 17.66 8.14
CA GLY A 766 -19.35 16.92 6.89
C GLY A 766 -18.23 15.96 6.44
N PHE A 767 -17.17 15.74 7.22
CA PHE A 767 -16.02 14.93 6.82
C PHE A 767 -16.08 13.43 7.22
N GLY A 768 -15.45 12.57 6.41
CA GLY A 768 -15.41 11.10 6.54
C GLY A 768 -14.89 10.59 7.90
N HIS A 769 -13.71 11.05 8.29
CA HIS A 769 -12.95 10.60 9.46
C HIS A 769 -13.72 10.67 10.79
N ILE A 770 -14.65 11.62 10.97
CA ILE A 770 -15.45 11.77 12.19
C ILE A 770 -16.38 10.54 12.35
N SER A 771 -17.06 10.14 11.27
CA SER A 771 -17.86 8.90 11.22
C SER A 771 -17.05 7.64 11.47
N HIS A 772 -15.78 7.64 11.08
CA HIS A 772 -14.87 6.54 11.40
C HIS A 772 -14.41 6.55 12.87
N ALA A 773 -14.26 7.73 13.47
CA ALA A 773 -13.92 7.90 14.88
C ALA A 773 -15.10 7.54 15.82
N ARG A 774 -16.33 7.89 15.48
CA ARG A 774 -17.52 7.41 16.22
C ARG A 774 -17.65 5.89 16.14
N ARG A 775 -17.52 5.29 14.95
CA ARG A 775 -17.54 3.82 14.80
C ARG A 775 -16.41 3.12 15.54
N LEU A 776 -15.24 3.76 15.66
CA LEU A 776 -14.15 3.30 16.51
C LEU A 776 -14.58 3.25 17.97
N LEU A 777 -15.23 4.30 18.49
CA LEU A 777 -15.77 4.30 19.86
C LEU A 777 -16.86 3.25 20.06
N GLU A 778 -17.80 3.12 19.13
CA GLU A 778 -18.83 2.07 19.15
C GLU A 778 -18.20 0.67 19.20
N THR A 779 -17.07 0.46 18.53
CA THR A 779 -16.29 -0.79 18.60
C THR A 779 -15.58 -0.97 19.93
N VAL A 780 -15.06 0.10 20.55
CA VAL A 780 -14.45 0.07 21.90
C VAL A 780 -15.50 -0.24 22.97
N TRP A 781 -16.71 0.34 22.85
CA TRP A 781 -17.82 0.14 23.77
C TRP A 781 -18.43 -1.25 23.70
N ALA A 782 -18.37 -1.91 22.54
CA ALA A 782 -18.80 -3.29 22.34
C ALA A 782 -17.75 -4.35 22.73
N ASP A 783 -16.47 -3.96 22.93
CA ASP A 783 -15.40 -4.85 23.42
C ASP A 783 -15.48 -4.97 24.96
N GLU A 784 -16.59 -5.51 25.47
CA GLU A 784 -16.87 -5.63 26.92
C GLU A 784 -15.82 -6.49 27.65
N GLY A 785 -15.33 -7.55 27.02
CA GLY A 785 -14.22 -8.38 27.52
C GLY A 785 -12.82 -7.85 27.21
N GLY A 786 -12.68 -6.69 26.57
CA GLY A 786 -11.42 -6.13 26.10
C GLY A 786 -10.63 -5.34 27.15
N ASP A 787 -9.33 -5.13 26.86
CA ASP A 787 -8.36 -4.38 27.67
C ASP A 787 -8.54 -2.84 27.64
N GLY A 788 -9.70 -2.32 27.21
CA GLY A 788 -9.98 -0.88 27.05
C GLY A 788 -9.10 -0.15 26.03
N ASN A 789 -8.22 -0.86 25.34
CA ASN A 789 -7.12 -0.29 24.56
C ASN A 789 -7.58 0.15 23.16
N TRP A 790 -8.24 1.30 23.10
CA TRP A 790 -8.71 1.91 21.85
C TRP A 790 -7.60 2.04 20.79
N ALA A 791 -6.33 2.19 21.19
CA ALA A 791 -5.21 2.29 20.27
C ALA A 791 -4.95 0.97 19.51
N ARG A 792 -5.18 -0.20 20.16
CA ARG A 792 -5.17 -1.53 19.53
C ARG A 792 -6.27 -1.63 18.47
N ILE A 793 -7.51 -1.29 18.83
CA ILE A 793 -8.68 -1.31 17.95
C ILE A 793 -8.49 -0.36 16.75
N ARG A 794 -8.00 0.86 16.99
CA ARG A 794 -7.72 1.82 15.91
C ARG A 794 -6.64 1.33 14.96
N TYR A 795 -5.57 0.71 15.46
CA TYR A 795 -4.51 0.19 14.61
C TYR A 795 -4.96 -1.00 13.73
N SER A 796 -5.80 -1.89 14.28
CA SER A 796 -6.24 -3.11 13.59
C SER A 796 -7.42 -2.88 12.65
N LEU A 797 -8.46 -2.16 13.10
CA LEU A 797 -9.75 -2.02 12.40
C LEU A 797 -9.95 -0.66 11.72
N PHE A 798 -9.38 0.42 12.27
CA PHE A 798 -9.55 1.80 11.77
C PHE A 798 -8.23 2.47 11.35
N PRO A 799 -7.40 1.84 10.51
CA PRO A 799 -5.99 2.21 10.36
C PRO A 799 -5.73 3.48 9.54
N GLY A 800 -6.76 4.02 8.88
CA GLY A 800 -6.70 5.31 8.20
C GLY A 800 -7.02 6.50 9.10
N VAL A 801 -7.69 6.27 10.24
CA VAL A 801 -8.18 7.33 11.13
C VAL A 801 -7.03 8.08 11.80
N VAL A 802 -7.16 9.40 11.78
CA VAL A 802 -6.39 10.37 12.55
C VAL A 802 -7.38 11.39 13.10
N PHE A 803 -7.15 11.88 14.31
CA PHE A 803 -8.05 12.81 14.99
C PHE A 803 -7.68 14.27 14.70
N VAL A 804 -7.55 14.62 13.41
CA VAL A 804 -7.34 16.00 12.88
C VAL A 804 -8.65 16.78 12.81
#